data_AF-A0A151EVX7-F1
#
_entry.id   AF-A0A151EVX7-F1
#
_cell.length_a   1.000
_cell.length_b   1.000
_cell.length_c   1.000
_cell.angle_alpha   90.00
_cell.angle_beta   90.00
_cell.angle_gamma   90.00
#
_symmetry.space_group_name_H-M   'P 1'
#
loop_
_entity.id
_entity.type
_entity.pdbx_description
1 polymer ?
#
loop_
_entity_poly.entity_id
_entity_poly.type
_entity_poly.pdbx_seq_one_letter_code
_entity_poly.pdbx_strand_id
1 'polypeptide(L)'
;MSWIERCLALEGEDILILTNDIELSRKFMNQIRNPKSLEMFTLSNEDLDCGLTSEIRQKIRDVDIIITVLRGDYEFFRTNLGFRIDLFKTMKSDSLARWAHLIGIDEESLRIIEDTDYDQLNDFGARFGEAITNSRTIEVRDEFLGTCLTIRNTGWLNPPIVESGIITGINCYGNYPAGEVCIIMDRGAKTSPVASGEFAADASISGKLLEDEPVIVKIKDNMVTHIEGGRTAHRFETFLSEMERNLPKEEAQKVREVGEMGFGTNPLASFRGVFLEDEKAFGSAHISVGTNIHLKGRNDVASREILCNSRPTVVCDGITIIERAKPKRRNLRRKSHMNYCKYSTQEIFDDSLVINKGNGLACLKKDKLYRQWPMQNEDFRFAQIGDYETSRIAARIWKAIVDSRSYLTPKDIAEMTSLGDIRIVEHVVSCMDSYDIIEIQNPHTLEKEEELMLETAKNALSIILGVKPDERVLIISDRSAKRITDSFIDAAIDMGLSKIDRYEIEEEDRPLRDVPDDLKKLIPNYDVFINILEENEHETPFRVSLVVGHELKYGRVGHGPGLNIGMMTRGPMSTDYAVIAEKAENLMRRLQDATEIEVMAPSGTRLIFSVEERKFMTDVTIGDKEIGNFPIGEVYVAPVEDSAYGIVVVDGSIGDVGDMPCPLTLTIENGKITTNECNRKRLKKKIEKLLSIDEEASIIGEFGIGLNPGAVPCGHTLLDEKAGRTAHVAFGNNVGFKYPGKNSSKTHRDFIFMNPTIIATYTDGYRRIIMRRGEIIA
;
A
#
# COMPACT_ATOMS: atom_id res chain seq x y z
N MET A 1 3.59 14.98 -38.86
CA MET A 1 4.12 15.20 -37.50
C MET A 1 5.23 14.18 -37.31
N SER A 2 6.43 14.60 -36.94
CA SER A 2 7.50 13.64 -36.57
C SER A 2 7.06 12.86 -35.32
N TRP A 3 7.66 11.69 -35.07
CA TRP A 3 7.35 10.94 -33.85
C TRP A 3 7.70 11.75 -32.59
N ILE A 4 8.75 12.59 -32.63
CA ILE A 4 9.13 13.49 -31.53
C ILE A 4 8.03 14.51 -31.25
N GLU A 5 7.51 15.19 -32.29
CA GLU A 5 6.38 16.12 -32.15
C GLU A 5 5.13 15.40 -31.63
N ARG A 6 4.95 14.13 -32.03
CA ARG A 6 3.80 13.32 -31.62
C ARG A 6 3.88 12.88 -30.15
N CYS A 7 5.08 12.57 -29.67
CA CYS A 7 5.28 11.83 -28.43
C CYS A 7 5.95 12.63 -27.31
N LEU A 8 6.65 13.72 -27.62
CA LEU A 8 7.52 14.42 -26.65
C LEU A 8 7.40 15.94 -26.69
N ALA A 9 7.51 16.53 -27.89
CA ALA A 9 7.77 17.96 -28.05
C ALA A 9 6.54 18.74 -28.55
N LEU A 10 6.17 19.75 -27.78
CA LEU A 10 5.29 20.83 -28.24
C LEU A 10 6.16 21.98 -28.76
N GLU A 11 5.60 22.78 -29.67
CA GLU A 11 6.30 23.91 -30.27
C GLU A 11 6.67 24.97 -29.22
N GLY A 12 7.93 25.45 -29.23
CA GLY A 12 8.39 26.52 -28.33
C GLY A 12 8.87 26.10 -26.94
N GLU A 13 9.36 24.88 -26.77
CA GLU A 13 9.86 24.35 -25.50
C GLU A 13 11.39 24.37 -25.38
N ASP A 14 11.90 24.42 -24.14
CA ASP A 14 13.32 24.35 -23.79
C ASP A 14 13.75 22.87 -23.64
N ILE A 15 14.75 22.43 -24.44
CA ILE A 15 15.12 21.01 -24.57
C ILE A 15 16.61 20.81 -24.23
N LEU A 16 16.88 19.82 -23.38
CA LEU A 16 18.24 19.36 -23.04
C LEU A 16 18.46 17.91 -23.48
N ILE A 17 19.50 17.67 -24.26
CA ILE A 17 19.97 16.33 -24.60
C ILE A 17 21.17 15.98 -23.72
N LEU A 18 21.06 14.92 -22.93
CA LEU A 18 22.16 14.35 -22.15
C LEU A 18 22.70 13.13 -22.89
N THR A 19 23.97 13.13 -23.30
CA THR A 19 24.46 12.08 -24.20
C THR A 19 25.90 11.67 -23.98
N ASN A 20 26.22 10.40 -24.21
CA ASN A 20 27.58 9.93 -24.49
C ASN A 20 27.74 9.45 -25.95
N ASP A 21 26.71 9.59 -26.78
CA ASP A 21 26.68 9.29 -28.21
C ASP A 21 26.30 10.54 -29.04
N ILE A 22 27.32 11.32 -29.35
CA ILE A 22 27.17 12.58 -30.08
C ILE A 22 26.59 12.35 -31.48
N GLU A 23 26.95 11.25 -32.15
CA GLU A 23 26.52 11.00 -33.53
C GLU A 23 25.02 10.70 -33.58
N LEU A 24 24.56 9.80 -32.72
CA LEU A 24 23.16 9.44 -32.65
C LEU A 24 22.31 10.63 -32.15
N SER A 25 22.79 11.37 -31.14
CA SER A 25 22.13 12.59 -30.66
C SER A 25 21.96 13.66 -31.75
N ARG A 26 22.93 13.84 -32.64
CA ARG A 26 22.79 14.77 -33.77
C ARG A 26 21.68 14.36 -34.74
N LYS A 27 21.50 13.05 -34.97
CA LYS A 27 20.39 12.54 -35.79
C LYS A 27 19.03 12.86 -35.15
N PHE A 28 18.92 12.77 -33.82
CA PHE A 28 17.72 13.18 -33.09
C PHE A 28 17.49 14.70 -33.14
N MET A 29 18.53 15.52 -32.91
CA MET A 29 18.42 16.99 -32.96
C MET A 29 17.83 17.48 -34.28
N ASN A 30 18.19 16.86 -35.40
CA ASN A 30 17.68 17.23 -36.73
C ASN A 30 16.18 16.96 -36.93
N GLN A 31 15.55 16.16 -36.06
CA GLN A 31 14.13 15.83 -36.11
C GLN A 31 13.27 16.77 -35.26
N ILE A 32 13.89 17.56 -34.37
CA ILE A 32 13.23 18.55 -33.52
C ILE A 32 12.95 19.81 -34.34
N ARG A 33 11.70 20.27 -34.33
CA ARG A 33 11.27 21.48 -35.06
C ARG A 33 10.85 22.57 -34.08
N ASN A 34 11.27 23.80 -34.36
CA ASN A 34 10.89 25.01 -33.62
C ASN A 34 11.04 24.94 -32.08
N PRO A 35 12.19 24.47 -31.52
CA PRO A 35 12.41 24.57 -30.08
C PRO A 35 12.64 26.03 -29.68
N LYS A 36 12.30 26.39 -28.43
CA LYS A 36 12.68 27.68 -27.85
C LYS A 36 14.18 27.71 -27.52
N SER A 37 14.69 26.61 -26.96
CA SER A 37 16.11 26.33 -26.85
C SER A 37 16.38 24.84 -27.02
N LEU A 38 17.55 24.50 -27.57
CA LEU A 38 17.99 23.13 -27.76
C LEU A 38 19.47 23.04 -27.41
N GLU A 39 19.76 22.46 -26.25
CA GLU A 39 21.11 22.25 -25.75
C GLU A 39 21.47 20.77 -25.77
N MET A 40 22.75 20.46 -26.00
CA MET A 40 23.29 19.11 -25.88
C MET A 40 24.48 19.14 -24.94
N PHE A 41 24.42 18.31 -23.89
CA PHE A 41 25.47 18.13 -22.90
C PHE A 41 26.07 16.74 -23.05
N THR A 42 27.40 16.69 -23.25
CA THR A 42 28.12 15.41 -23.37
C THR A 42 28.57 14.95 -21.99
N LEU A 43 28.13 13.76 -21.59
CA LEU A 43 28.50 13.12 -20.33
C LEU A 43 29.93 12.58 -20.42
N SER A 44 30.77 12.96 -19.48
CA SER A 44 32.12 12.41 -19.32
C SER A 44 32.08 11.05 -18.60
N ASN A 45 33.18 10.29 -18.65
CA ASN A 45 33.30 9.07 -17.85
C ASN A 45 33.20 9.36 -16.35
N GLU A 46 33.69 10.52 -15.90
CA GLU A 46 33.60 10.93 -14.50
C GLU A 46 32.14 11.18 -14.09
N ASP A 47 31.30 11.76 -14.97
CA ASP A 47 29.87 11.91 -14.70
C ASP A 47 29.16 10.54 -14.58
N LEU A 48 29.57 9.58 -15.40
CA LEU A 48 29.01 8.21 -15.39
C LEU A 48 29.44 7.41 -14.15
N ASP A 49 30.67 7.64 -13.66
CA ASP A 49 31.20 6.96 -12.47
C ASP A 49 30.73 7.62 -11.16
N CYS A 50 30.69 8.95 -11.11
CA CYS A 50 30.46 9.73 -9.88
C CYS A 50 29.04 10.30 -9.74
N GLY A 51 28.20 10.21 -10.78
CA GLY A 51 26.84 10.77 -10.79
C GLY A 51 26.77 12.20 -11.34
N LEU A 52 25.58 12.78 -11.30
CA LEU A 52 25.30 14.09 -11.91
C LEU A 52 25.90 15.25 -11.10
N THR A 53 26.69 16.09 -11.77
CA THR A 53 27.24 17.32 -11.19
C THR A 53 26.16 18.37 -10.90
N SER A 54 26.47 19.32 -10.00
CA SER A 54 25.58 20.43 -9.65
C SER A 54 25.16 21.28 -10.86
N GLU A 55 26.04 21.41 -11.86
CA GLU A 55 25.75 22.13 -13.11
C GLU A 55 24.70 21.39 -13.93
N ILE A 56 24.87 20.08 -14.15
CA ILE A 56 23.91 19.27 -14.88
C ILE A 56 22.56 19.27 -14.17
N ARG A 57 22.55 19.13 -12.84
CA ARG A 57 21.32 19.21 -12.03
C ARG A 57 20.63 20.56 -12.20
N GLN A 58 21.36 21.68 -12.25
CA GLN A 58 20.77 22.99 -12.48
C GLN A 58 20.13 23.07 -13.88
N LYS A 59 20.83 22.63 -14.93
CA LYS A 59 20.28 22.59 -16.29
C LYS A 59 19.01 21.73 -16.37
N ILE A 60 19.00 20.60 -15.66
CA ILE A 60 17.83 19.70 -15.60
C ILE A 60 16.59 20.38 -14.99
N ARG A 61 16.77 21.37 -14.11
CA ARG A 61 15.67 22.11 -13.47
C ARG A 61 15.04 23.17 -14.38
N ASP A 62 15.81 23.68 -15.34
CA ASP A 62 15.49 24.90 -16.08
C ASP A 62 14.91 24.61 -17.49
N VAL A 63 14.61 23.34 -17.81
CA VAL A 63 14.14 22.91 -19.14
C VAL A 63 12.79 22.18 -19.07
N ASP A 64 12.09 22.15 -20.20
CA ASP A 64 10.78 21.50 -20.34
C ASP A 64 10.90 20.02 -20.74
N ILE A 65 11.95 19.67 -21.51
CA ILE A 65 12.18 18.31 -22.01
C ILE A 65 13.64 17.91 -21.82
N ILE A 66 13.84 16.68 -21.36
CA ILE A 66 15.14 16.02 -21.30
C ILE A 66 15.12 14.76 -22.15
N ILE A 67 16.13 14.61 -23.00
CA ILE A 67 16.33 13.42 -23.82
C ILE A 67 17.69 12.83 -23.44
N THR A 68 17.70 11.63 -22.86
CA THR A 68 18.96 10.94 -22.58
C THR A 68 19.27 9.97 -23.72
N VAL A 69 20.45 10.08 -24.31
CA VAL A 69 20.94 9.17 -25.37
C VAL A 69 22.23 8.52 -24.88
N LEU A 70 22.14 7.28 -24.41
CA LEU A 70 23.26 6.56 -23.82
C LEU A 70 23.63 5.36 -24.69
N ARG A 71 24.80 5.40 -25.32
CA ARG A 71 25.42 4.23 -25.92
C ARG A 71 26.09 3.37 -24.85
N GLY A 72 25.86 2.08 -24.94
CA GLY A 72 26.42 1.07 -24.05
C GLY A 72 25.87 -0.30 -24.38
N ASP A 73 26.59 -1.34 -23.98
CA ASP A 73 26.10 -2.71 -23.94
C ASP A 73 25.60 -3.04 -22.53
N TYR A 74 25.18 -4.29 -22.32
CA TYR A 74 24.73 -4.75 -21.01
C TYR A 74 25.75 -4.47 -19.88
N GLU A 75 27.05 -4.68 -20.12
CA GLU A 75 28.08 -4.45 -19.11
C GLU A 75 28.19 -2.97 -18.75
N PHE A 76 28.15 -2.08 -19.75
CA PHE A 76 28.10 -0.64 -19.50
C PHE A 76 26.89 -0.26 -18.62
N PHE A 77 25.69 -0.81 -18.88
CA PHE A 77 24.51 -0.47 -18.08
C PHE A 77 24.53 -1.07 -16.68
N ARG A 78 25.20 -2.22 -16.53
CA ARG A 78 25.40 -2.88 -15.25
C ARG A 78 26.41 -2.11 -14.38
N THR A 79 27.52 -1.65 -14.94
CA THR A 79 28.54 -0.90 -14.20
C THR A 79 28.09 0.53 -13.86
N ASN A 80 27.24 1.14 -14.69
CA ASN A 80 26.72 2.50 -14.49
C ASN A 80 25.32 2.56 -13.85
N LEU A 81 24.90 1.51 -13.13
CA LEU A 81 23.59 1.49 -12.46
C LEU A 81 23.44 2.64 -11.45
N GLY A 82 24.51 2.99 -10.72
CA GLY A 82 24.50 4.09 -9.76
C GLY A 82 24.18 5.44 -10.40
N PHE A 83 24.80 5.75 -11.54
CA PHE A 83 24.47 6.94 -12.33
C PHE A 83 23.01 6.93 -12.80
N ARG A 84 22.50 5.79 -13.29
CA ARG A 84 21.10 5.69 -13.72
C ARG A 84 20.11 5.91 -12.57
N ILE A 85 20.42 5.40 -11.38
CA ILE A 85 19.63 5.65 -10.17
C ILE A 85 19.67 7.13 -9.80
N ASP A 86 20.84 7.76 -9.83
CA ASP A 86 20.99 9.19 -9.53
C ASP A 86 20.26 10.07 -10.55
N LEU A 87 20.37 9.75 -11.84
CA LEU A 87 19.62 10.37 -12.92
C LEU A 87 18.11 10.25 -12.68
N PHE A 88 17.62 9.05 -12.35
CA PHE A 88 16.21 8.82 -12.07
C PHE A 88 15.71 9.51 -10.77
N LYS A 89 16.55 9.58 -9.72
CA LYS A 89 16.24 10.34 -8.50
C LYS A 89 16.10 11.82 -8.82
N THR A 90 17.04 12.38 -9.58
CA THR A 90 17.03 13.78 -10.02
C THR A 90 15.78 14.11 -10.84
N MET A 91 15.36 13.21 -11.73
CA MET A 91 14.10 13.33 -12.47
C MET A 91 12.94 13.61 -11.53
N LYS A 92 12.81 12.77 -10.50
CA LYS A 92 11.65 12.77 -9.61
C LYS A 92 11.64 13.92 -8.62
N SER A 93 12.80 14.30 -8.10
CA SER A 93 12.87 15.26 -6.99
C SER A 93 13.08 16.71 -7.43
N ASP A 94 13.79 16.90 -8.57
CA ASP A 94 14.34 18.21 -8.89
C ASP A 94 13.74 18.80 -10.17
N SER A 95 13.17 17.99 -11.08
CA SER A 95 12.72 18.45 -12.40
C SER A 95 11.20 18.35 -12.59
N LEU A 96 10.65 19.30 -13.35
CA LEU A 96 9.27 19.23 -13.90
C LEU A 96 9.26 18.77 -15.37
N ALA A 97 10.43 18.52 -15.95
CA ALA A 97 10.58 18.21 -17.37
C ALA A 97 9.96 16.86 -17.75
N ARG A 98 9.61 16.72 -19.03
CA ARG A 98 9.30 15.43 -19.67
C ARG A 98 10.58 14.72 -20.08
N TRP A 99 10.67 13.42 -19.79
CA TRP A 99 11.91 12.66 -19.98
C TRP A 99 11.73 11.53 -21.00
N ALA A 100 12.51 11.59 -22.07
CA ALA A 100 12.70 10.52 -23.04
C ALA A 100 14.03 9.81 -22.77
N HIS A 101 14.01 8.50 -22.66
CA HIS A 101 15.20 7.73 -22.30
C HIS A 101 15.55 6.71 -23.39
N LEU A 102 16.73 6.87 -23.97
CA LEU A 102 17.19 6.10 -25.14
C LEU A 102 18.52 5.44 -24.78
N ILE A 103 18.42 4.30 -24.10
CA ILE A 103 19.57 3.55 -23.60
C ILE A 103 19.89 2.36 -24.51
N GLY A 104 21.15 2.24 -24.92
CA GLY A 104 21.64 1.06 -25.64
C GLY A 104 21.07 0.93 -27.04
N ILE A 105 20.43 1.98 -27.55
CA ILE A 105 19.83 1.99 -28.88
C ILE A 105 20.90 2.09 -29.96
N ASP A 106 20.67 1.37 -31.06
CA ASP A 106 21.50 1.44 -32.26
C ASP A 106 20.73 2.14 -33.41
N GLU A 107 21.34 2.19 -34.61
CA GLU A 107 20.69 2.80 -35.77
C GLU A 107 19.39 2.10 -36.17
N GLU A 108 19.28 0.80 -35.93
CA GLU A 108 18.07 0.05 -36.26
C GLU A 108 16.96 0.30 -35.22
N SER A 109 17.30 0.42 -33.94
CA SER A 109 16.38 0.87 -32.89
C SER A 109 15.84 2.26 -33.22
N LEU A 110 16.68 3.16 -33.75
CA LEU A 110 16.22 4.48 -34.21
C LEU A 110 15.19 4.37 -35.35
N ARG A 111 15.41 3.49 -36.33
CA ARG A 111 14.41 3.26 -37.39
C ARG A 111 13.11 2.71 -36.82
N ILE A 112 13.19 1.77 -35.88
CA ILE A 112 12.00 1.24 -35.17
C ILE A 112 11.26 2.37 -34.46
N ILE A 113 11.97 3.26 -33.76
CA ILE A 113 11.40 4.43 -33.09
C ILE A 113 10.69 5.35 -34.09
N GLU A 114 11.29 5.59 -35.26
CA GLU A 114 10.75 6.47 -36.31
C GLU A 114 9.52 5.86 -37.01
N ASP A 115 9.55 4.55 -37.28
CA ASP A 115 8.51 3.83 -38.03
C ASP A 115 7.35 3.34 -37.14
N THR A 116 7.50 3.37 -35.81
CA THR A 116 6.46 2.95 -34.87
C THR A 116 5.21 3.83 -34.99
N ASP A 117 4.06 3.20 -35.21
CA ASP A 117 2.75 3.86 -35.09
C ASP A 117 2.37 3.98 -33.61
N TYR A 118 2.71 5.12 -33.01
CA TYR A 118 2.46 5.41 -31.59
C TYR A 118 0.97 5.50 -31.23
N ASP A 119 0.08 5.82 -32.18
CA ASP A 119 -1.36 5.79 -31.92
C ASP A 119 -1.84 4.35 -31.79
N GLN A 120 -1.45 3.49 -32.74
CA GLN A 120 -1.78 2.08 -32.68
C GLN A 120 -1.17 1.41 -31.43
N LEU A 121 0.06 1.78 -31.09
CA LEU A 121 0.76 1.30 -29.89
C LEU A 121 0.01 1.73 -28.63
N ASN A 122 -0.38 3.00 -28.54
CA ASN A 122 -1.15 3.53 -27.42
C ASN A 122 -2.53 2.86 -27.29
N ASP A 123 -3.26 2.69 -28.40
CA ASP A 123 -4.56 2.03 -28.40
C ASP A 123 -4.48 0.58 -27.95
N PHE A 124 -3.47 -0.16 -28.44
CA PHE A 124 -3.27 -1.54 -28.04
C PHE A 124 -2.83 -1.65 -26.57
N GLY A 125 -1.83 -0.86 -26.17
CA GLY A 125 -1.31 -0.82 -24.81
C GLY A 125 -2.38 -0.44 -23.79
N ALA A 126 -3.21 0.57 -24.08
CA ALA A 126 -4.33 0.96 -23.22
C ALA A 126 -5.35 -0.18 -23.05
N ARG A 127 -5.70 -0.87 -24.14
CA ARG A 127 -6.61 -2.02 -24.08
C ARG A 127 -6.02 -3.18 -23.27
N PHE A 128 -4.74 -3.42 -23.44
CA PHE A 128 -4.04 -4.51 -22.78
C PHE A 128 -3.82 -4.24 -21.29
N GLY A 129 -3.41 -3.01 -20.94
CA GLY A 129 -3.35 -2.54 -19.56
C GLY A 129 -4.70 -2.62 -18.85
N GLU A 130 -5.79 -2.20 -19.50
CA GLU A 130 -7.13 -2.32 -18.92
C GLU A 130 -7.55 -3.78 -18.70
N ALA A 131 -7.30 -4.66 -19.67
CA ALA A 131 -7.63 -6.07 -19.55
C ALA A 131 -6.89 -6.74 -18.38
N ILE A 132 -5.61 -6.39 -18.19
CA ILE A 132 -4.82 -6.82 -17.05
C ILE A 132 -5.38 -6.24 -15.75
N THR A 133 -5.67 -4.93 -15.73
CA THR A 133 -6.21 -4.21 -14.56
C THR A 133 -7.50 -4.84 -14.06
N ASN A 134 -8.39 -5.20 -14.97
CA ASN A 134 -9.71 -5.78 -14.68
C ASN A 134 -9.65 -7.30 -14.43
N SER A 135 -8.47 -7.85 -14.13
CA SER A 135 -8.30 -9.28 -13.93
C SER A 135 -7.84 -9.60 -12.51
N ARG A 136 -8.48 -10.60 -11.90
CA ARG A 136 -8.11 -11.12 -10.59
C ARG A 136 -6.97 -12.12 -10.71
N THR A 137 -6.93 -12.84 -11.82
CA THR A 137 -5.91 -13.83 -12.15
C THR A 137 -5.37 -13.60 -13.55
N ILE A 138 -4.04 -13.58 -13.65
CA ILE A 138 -3.32 -13.50 -14.92
C ILE A 138 -2.38 -14.70 -14.95
N GLU A 139 -2.48 -15.50 -16.00
CA GLU A 139 -1.61 -16.65 -16.20
C GLU A 139 -0.77 -16.44 -17.44
N VAL A 140 0.53 -16.68 -17.29
CA VAL A 140 1.51 -16.69 -18.37
C VAL A 140 1.90 -18.14 -18.56
N ARG A 141 1.64 -18.67 -19.75
CA ARG A 141 1.82 -20.08 -20.07
C ARG A 141 2.68 -20.25 -21.31
N ASP A 142 3.57 -21.21 -21.27
CA ASP A 142 4.28 -21.74 -22.43
C ASP A 142 4.46 -23.24 -22.26
N GLU A 143 3.59 -24.02 -22.90
CA GLU A 143 3.57 -25.47 -22.79
C GLU A 143 4.83 -26.14 -23.33
N PHE A 144 5.58 -25.47 -24.22
CA PHE A 144 6.81 -26.02 -24.80
C PHE A 144 8.01 -25.81 -23.89
N LEU A 145 8.04 -24.69 -23.18
CA LEU A 145 9.15 -24.31 -22.29
C LEU A 145 8.88 -24.61 -20.82
N GLY A 146 7.64 -24.97 -20.46
CA GLY A 146 7.24 -25.23 -19.08
C GLY A 146 6.82 -23.97 -18.30
N THR A 147 6.71 -22.80 -18.93
CA THR A 147 6.18 -21.61 -18.26
C THR A 147 4.75 -21.88 -17.81
N CYS A 148 4.51 -21.74 -16.51
CA CYS A 148 3.20 -21.82 -15.88
C CYS A 148 3.22 -20.89 -14.66
N LEU A 149 3.20 -19.59 -14.94
CA LEU A 149 3.26 -18.54 -13.93
C LEU A 149 1.86 -17.97 -13.70
N THR A 150 1.40 -17.99 -12.45
CA THR A 150 0.13 -17.40 -12.05
C THR A 150 0.39 -16.15 -11.23
N ILE A 151 -0.21 -15.04 -11.64
CA ILE A 151 -0.22 -13.76 -10.95
C ILE A 151 -1.63 -13.56 -10.38
N ARG A 152 -1.72 -13.48 -9.06
CA ARG A 152 -2.96 -13.14 -8.36
C ARG A 152 -2.92 -11.65 -8.04
N ASN A 153 -3.89 -10.91 -8.55
CA ASN A 153 -4.11 -9.53 -8.19
C ASN A 153 -4.78 -9.49 -6.80
N THR A 154 -4.07 -8.94 -5.81
CA THR A 154 -4.53 -8.79 -4.42
C THR A 154 -4.98 -7.35 -4.12
N GLY A 155 -5.19 -6.56 -5.19
CA GLY A 155 -5.38 -5.12 -5.19
C GLY A 155 -4.27 -4.46 -6.00
N TRP A 156 -4.57 -3.32 -6.62
CA TRP A 156 -3.58 -2.52 -7.35
C TRP A 156 -3.05 -1.40 -6.46
N LEU A 157 -1.87 -1.59 -5.84
CA LEU A 157 -1.10 -0.47 -5.26
C LEU A 157 -0.67 0.46 -6.39
N ASN A 158 -0.12 -0.13 -7.46
CA ASN A 158 0.16 0.55 -8.70
C ASN A 158 -0.52 -0.25 -9.82
N PRO A 159 -1.51 0.31 -10.54
CA PRO A 159 -2.10 -0.37 -11.68
C PRO A 159 -1.06 -0.48 -12.81
N PRO A 160 -1.26 -1.39 -13.79
CA PRO A 160 -0.30 -1.63 -14.87
C PRO A 160 0.16 -0.36 -15.56
N ILE A 161 1.47 -0.21 -15.74
CA ILE A 161 2.04 0.90 -16.51
C ILE A 161 1.87 0.58 -17.98
N VAL A 162 1.32 1.52 -18.75
CA VAL A 162 1.31 1.47 -20.21
C VAL A 162 2.35 2.44 -20.72
N GLU A 163 3.41 1.92 -21.32
CA GLU A 163 4.49 2.67 -21.94
C GLU A 163 4.25 2.71 -23.45
N SER A 164 3.40 3.65 -23.87
CA SER A 164 3.07 3.84 -25.29
C SER A 164 4.04 4.77 -26.03
N GLY A 165 5.02 5.36 -25.34
CA GLY A 165 5.91 6.38 -25.87
C GLY A 165 5.32 7.80 -25.81
N ILE A 166 4.01 7.96 -25.70
CA ILE A 166 3.38 9.29 -25.62
C ILE A 166 3.59 9.88 -24.22
N ILE A 167 4.49 10.86 -24.11
CA ILE A 167 4.90 11.54 -22.89
C ILE A 167 4.47 13.00 -23.01
N THR A 168 3.30 13.33 -22.48
CA THR A 168 2.73 14.70 -22.59
C THR A 168 2.48 15.38 -21.24
N GLY A 169 2.60 14.67 -20.13
CA GLY A 169 2.39 15.23 -18.79
C GLY A 169 3.68 15.79 -18.19
N ILE A 170 3.55 16.75 -17.27
CA ILE A 170 4.68 17.28 -16.48
C ILE A 170 5.30 16.13 -15.67
N ASN A 171 6.64 16.08 -15.57
CA ASN A 171 7.38 15.03 -14.85
C ASN A 171 7.05 13.59 -15.33
N CYS A 172 6.64 13.44 -16.60
CA CYS A 172 6.42 12.12 -17.20
C CYS A 172 7.69 11.57 -17.82
N TYR A 173 7.84 10.24 -17.77
CA TYR A 173 9.01 9.51 -18.23
C TYR A 173 8.60 8.36 -19.14
N GLY A 174 9.42 8.06 -20.15
CA GLY A 174 9.31 6.84 -20.94
C GLY A 174 10.58 6.50 -21.72
N ASN A 175 10.74 5.23 -22.00
CA ASN A 175 11.83 4.67 -22.79
C ASN A 175 11.48 4.60 -24.27
N TYR A 176 12.53 4.65 -25.10
CA TYR A 176 12.46 4.37 -26.52
C TYR A 176 13.50 3.32 -26.93
N PRO A 177 13.16 2.33 -27.78
CA PRO A 177 11.84 2.05 -28.33
C PRO A 177 10.77 1.85 -27.25
N ALA A 178 9.58 2.40 -27.49
CA ALA A 178 8.46 2.28 -26.57
C ALA A 178 7.67 1.01 -26.88
N GLY A 179 6.76 0.63 -26.00
CA GLY A 179 5.79 -0.42 -26.24
C GLY A 179 5.86 -1.53 -25.20
N GLU A 180 5.36 -1.23 -24.01
CA GLU A 180 5.26 -2.18 -22.93
C GLU A 180 3.98 -1.96 -22.12
N VAL A 181 3.43 -3.05 -21.60
CA VAL A 181 2.52 -2.99 -20.45
C VAL A 181 3.15 -3.77 -19.32
N CYS A 182 3.40 -3.15 -18.18
CA CYS A 182 4.06 -3.81 -17.06
C CYS A 182 3.31 -3.68 -15.73
N ILE A 183 3.38 -4.76 -14.96
CA ILE A 183 2.85 -4.91 -13.61
C ILE A 183 4.02 -4.78 -12.65
N ILE A 184 3.87 -3.89 -11.67
CA ILE A 184 4.87 -3.72 -10.62
C ILE A 184 4.62 -4.77 -9.53
N MET A 185 5.66 -5.55 -9.26
CA MET A 185 5.63 -6.61 -8.25
C MET A 185 6.39 -6.08 -7.03
N ASP A 186 5.67 -5.70 -5.98
CA ASP A 186 6.21 -5.10 -4.76
C ASP A 186 5.82 -5.96 -3.55
N ARG A 187 6.70 -6.91 -3.21
CA ARG A 187 6.47 -7.90 -2.16
C ARG A 187 6.17 -7.31 -0.79
N GLY A 188 6.64 -6.09 -0.48
CA GLY A 188 6.36 -5.48 0.81
C GLY A 188 4.94 -4.90 0.94
N ALA A 189 4.11 -4.95 -0.11
CA ALA A 189 2.88 -4.16 -0.23
C ALA A 189 1.68 -5.09 -0.20
N LYS A 190 0.74 -4.81 0.72
CA LYS A 190 -0.45 -5.65 0.93
C LYS A 190 -1.28 -5.81 -0.35
N THR A 191 -1.41 -4.73 -1.12
CA THR A 191 -2.15 -4.67 -2.38
C THR A 191 -1.21 -4.69 -3.58
N SER A 192 -0.17 -5.52 -3.58
CA SER A 192 0.66 -5.74 -4.78
C SER A 192 0.42 -7.14 -5.33
N PRO A 193 0.30 -7.31 -6.66
CA PRO A 193 0.11 -8.63 -7.25
C PRO A 193 1.19 -9.64 -6.83
N VAL A 194 0.77 -10.89 -6.67
CA VAL A 194 1.62 -11.99 -6.21
C VAL A 194 1.74 -13.05 -7.31
N ALA A 195 2.96 -13.24 -7.81
CA ALA A 195 3.35 -14.27 -8.75
C ALA A 195 3.82 -15.54 -8.04
N SER A 196 3.39 -16.70 -8.54
CA SER A 196 3.92 -18.01 -8.16
C SER A 196 3.78 -18.99 -9.33
N GLY A 197 4.77 -19.86 -9.49
CA GLY A 197 4.85 -20.81 -10.61
C GLY A 197 6.23 -20.80 -11.28
N GLU A 198 6.27 -21.18 -12.55
CA GLU A 198 7.52 -21.29 -13.31
C GLU A 198 7.50 -20.32 -14.49
N PHE A 199 8.62 -19.63 -14.72
CA PHE A 199 8.81 -18.76 -15.88
C PHE A 199 10.06 -19.19 -16.64
N ALA A 200 9.91 -19.51 -17.91
CA ALA A 200 11.01 -19.88 -18.79
C ALA A 200 11.32 -18.75 -19.78
N ALA A 201 12.57 -18.32 -19.81
CA ALA A 201 13.10 -17.38 -20.80
C ALA A 201 13.89 -18.13 -21.86
N ASP A 202 13.54 -17.87 -23.12
CA ASP A 202 14.17 -18.44 -24.32
C ASP A 202 14.74 -17.39 -25.27
N ALA A 203 14.41 -16.11 -25.07
CA ALA A 203 14.84 -15.04 -25.96
C ALA A 203 16.14 -14.37 -25.50
N SER A 204 16.07 -13.64 -24.39
CA SER A 204 17.20 -12.90 -23.87
C SER A 204 17.17 -12.77 -22.35
N ILE A 205 18.34 -12.53 -21.78
CA ILE A 205 18.52 -12.07 -20.41
C ILE A 205 19.27 -10.74 -20.42
N SER A 206 18.60 -9.67 -20.00
CA SER A 206 19.14 -8.31 -19.91
C SER A 206 19.85 -7.83 -21.19
N GLY A 207 19.21 -8.03 -22.34
CA GLY A 207 19.78 -7.67 -23.65
C GLY A 207 20.85 -8.62 -24.17
N LYS A 208 21.07 -9.77 -23.54
CA LYS A 208 21.91 -10.84 -24.08
C LYS A 208 21.04 -11.98 -24.62
N LEU A 209 21.11 -12.22 -25.92
CA LEU A 209 20.39 -13.32 -26.55
C LEU A 209 20.82 -14.67 -25.95
N LEU A 210 19.83 -15.54 -25.73
CA LEU A 210 20.07 -16.90 -25.26
C LEU A 210 20.43 -17.79 -26.46
N GLU A 211 21.64 -18.35 -26.42
CA GLU A 211 22.15 -19.28 -27.45
C GLU A 211 22.12 -20.75 -26.99
N ASP A 212 21.96 -20.96 -25.68
CA ASP A 212 21.94 -22.26 -25.01
C ASP A 212 20.48 -22.65 -24.63
N GLU A 213 20.29 -23.63 -23.75
CA GLU A 213 18.97 -24.01 -23.22
C GLU A 213 18.24 -22.84 -22.53
N PRO A 214 16.90 -22.85 -22.52
CA PRO A 214 16.09 -21.86 -21.80
C PRO A 214 16.49 -21.75 -20.33
N VAL A 215 16.37 -20.53 -19.78
CA VAL A 215 16.55 -20.27 -18.34
C VAL A 215 15.19 -20.36 -17.67
N ILE A 216 15.00 -21.34 -16.80
CA ILE A 216 13.76 -21.57 -16.07
C ILE A 216 13.93 -21.06 -14.65
N VAL A 217 13.04 -20.19 -14.18
CA VAL A 217 13.01 -19.72 -12.80
C VAL A 217 11.73 -20.16 -12.11
N LYS A 218 11.88 -20.69 -10.89
CA LYS A 218 10.76 -21.05 -10.00
C LYS A 218 10.48 -19.90 -9.06
N ILE A 219 9.28 -19.36 -9.14
CA ILE A 219 8.84 -18.20 -8.37
C ILE A 219 7.83 -18.66 -7.32
N LYS A 220 8.04 -18.23 -6.08
CA LYS A 220 7.07 -18.38 -4.98
C LYS A 220 6.89 -17.04 -4.30
N ASP A 221 5.66 -16.55 -4.24
CA ASP A 221 5.30 -15.28 -3.60
C ASP A 221 6.24 -14.12 -3.98
N ASN A 222 6.39 -13.87 -5.29
CA ASN A 222 7.30 -12.88 -5.89
C ASN A 222 8.80 -13.13 -5.66
N MET A 223 9.22 -14.31 -5.20
CA MET A 223 10.62 -14.63 -4.97
C MET A 223 11.12 -15.73 -5.89
N VAL A 224 12.25 -15.51 -6.57
CA VAL A 224 12.95 -16.57 -7.29
C VAL A 224 13.59 -17.52 -6.28
N THR A 225 13.12 -18.76 -6.27
CA THR A 225 13.55 -19.82 -5.34
C THR A 225 14.52 -20.80 -5.96
N HIS A 226 14.48 -20.95 -7.28
CA HIS A 226 15.34 -21.87 -8.00
C HIS A 226 15.52 -21.43 -9.45
N ILE A 227 16.70 -21.71 -10.01
CA ILE A 227 17.05 -21.39 -11.39
C ILE A 227 17.63 -22.65 -12.04
N GLU A 228 17.05 -23.04 -13.17
CA GLU A 228 17.40 -24.24 -13.93
C GLU A 228 17.70 -23.86 -15.39
N GLY A 229 18.49 -24.71 -16.07
CA GLY A 229 18.85 -24.56 -17.47
C GLY A 229 20.34 -24.75 -17.73
N GLY A 230 20.80 -24.27 -18.88
CA GLY A 230 22.18 -24.44 -19.34
C GLY A 230 23.19 -23.49 -18.68
N ARG A 231 24.28 -23.19 -19.40
CA ARG A 231 25.37 -22.35 -18.88
C ARG A 231 24.92 -20.94 -18.48
N THR A 232 23.97 -20.37 -19.21
CA THR A 232 23.43 -19.03 -18.90
C THR A 232 22.66 -19.03 -17.57
N ALA A 233 21.85 -20.06 -17.30
CA ALA A 233 21.16 -20.22 -16.02
C ALA A 233 22.16 -20.33 -14.86
N HIS A 234 23.22 -21.13 -15.03
CA HIS A 234 24.27 -21.27 -14.01
C HIS A 234 25.01 -19.95 -13.74
N ARG A 235 25.31 -19.17 -14.79
CA ARG A 235 25.92 -17.84 -14.65
C ARG A 235 24.99 -16.86 -13.92
N PHE A 236 23.71 -16.88 -14.25
CA PHE A 236 22.71 -16.03 -13.60
C PHE A 236 22.56 -16.39 -12.11
N GLU A 237 22.46 -17.68 -11.78
CA GLU A 237 22.42 -18.15 -10.39
C GLU A 237 23.69 -17.78 -9.60
N THR A 238 24.86 -17.92 -10.23
CA THR A 238 26.15 -17.54 -9.62
C THR A 238 26.19 -16.04 -9.32
N PHE A 239 25.74 -15.23 -10.28
CA PHE A 239 25.68 -13.77 -10.15
C PHE A 239 24.79 -13.35 -8.97
N LEU A 240 23.55 -13.85 -8.90
CA LEU A 240 22.65 -13.53 -7.78
C LEU A 240 23.25 -13.99 -6.45
N SER A 241 23.82 -15.20 -6.41
CA SER A 241 24.44 -15.75 -5.19
C SER A 241 25.69 -14.98 -4.74
N GLU A 242 26.45 -14.38 -5.67
CA GLU A 242 27.57 -13.48 -5.34
C GLU A 242 27.07 -12.18 -4.73
N MET A 243 26.02 -11.59 -5.31
CA MET A 243 25.40 -10.38 -4.77
C MET A 243 24.84 -10.61 -3.37
N GLU A 244 24.09 -11.70 -3.17
CA GLU A 244 23.53 -12.06 -1.87
C GLU A 244 24.62 -12.21 -0.79
N ARG A 245 25.79 -12.76 -1.14
CA ARG A 245 26.93 -12.92 -0.22
C ARG A 245 27.60 -11.60 0.15
N ASN A 246 27.54 -10.60 -0.74
CA ASN A 246 28.19 -9.31 -0.57
C ASN A 246 27.30 -8.26 0.09
N LEU A 247 26.00 -8.54 0.27
CA LEU A 247 25.02 -7.64 0.85
C LEU A 247 24.66 -8.01 2.30
N PRO A 248 24.23 -7.03 3.12
CA PRO A 248 23.64 -7.31 4.42
C PRO A 248 22.45 -8.28 4.31
N LYS A 249 22.23 -9.11 5.34
CA LYS A 249 21.19 -10.17 5.32
C LYS A 249 19.79 -9.67 4.94
N GLU A 250 19.44 -8.43 5.33
CA GLU A 250 18.14 -7.82 5.05
C GLU A 250 18.01 -7.32 3.60
N GLU A 251 19.12 -7.01 2.93
CA GLU A 251 19.15 -6.63 1.51
C GLU A 251 19.35 -7.83 0.59
N ALA A 252 20.09 -8.85 1.03
CA ALA A 252 20.32 -10.07 0.27
C ALA A 252 19.00 -10.73 -0.17
N GLN A 253 17.97 -10.71 0.70
CA GLN A 253 16.65 -11.26 0.36
C GLN A 253 15.97 -10.55 -0.82
N LYS A 254 16.34 -9.30 -1.10
CA LYS A 254 15.74 -8.49 -2.15
C LYS A 254 16.34 -8.76 -3.54
N VAL A 255 17.53 -9.36 -3.60
CA VAL A 255 18.25 -9.66 -4.85
C VAL A 255 17.42 -10.53 -5.79
N ARG A 256 16.66 -11.47 -5.23
CA ARG A 256 15.87 -12.46 -5.96
C ARG A 256 14.38 -12.12 -6.08
N GLU A 257 13.97 -10.94 -5.60
CA GLU A 257 12.58 -10.52 -5.72
C GLU A 257 12.26 -10.23 -7.19
N VAL A 258 11.13 -10.73 -7.66
CA VAL A 258 10.56 -10.35 -8.94
C VAL A 258 10.03 -8.93 -8.80
N GLY A 259 10.62 -7.99 -9.54
CA GLY A 259 10.28 -6.57 -9.48
C GLY A 259 9.20 -6.16 -10.46
N GLU A 260 9.02 -6.95 -11.52
CA GLU A 260 8.16 -6.62 -12.65
C GLU A 260 7.68 -7.87 -13.37
N MET A 261 6.46 -7.79 -13.90
CA MET A 261 5.97 -8.63 -14.99
C MET A 261 5.60 -7.72 -16.15
N GLY A 262 6.31 -7.79 -17.27
CA GLY A 262 6.08 -6.97 -18.45
C GLY A 262 5.62 -7.77 -19.67
N PHE A 263 5.05 -7.05 -20.62
CA PHE A 263 4.56 -7.59 -21.88
C PHE A 263 4.88 -6.63 -23.02
N GLY A 264 5.61 -7.11 -24.02
CA GLY A 264 5.99 -6.31 -25.17
C GLY A 264 4.81 -6.04 -26.10
N THR A 265 4.65 -4.78 -26.51
CA THR A 265 3.51 -4.31 -27.30
C THR A 265 3.88 -3.62 -28.60
N ASN A 266 5.18 -3.46 -28.91
CA ASN A 266 5.64 -2.82 -30.15
C ASN A 266 5.76 -3.84 -31.30
N PRO A 267 4.93 -3.73 -32.38
CA PRO A 267 4.97 -4.61 -33.53
C PRO A 267 6.29 -4.65 -34.31
N LEU A 268 7.12 -3.61 -34.17
CA LEU A 268 8.39 -3.46 -34.88
C LEU A 268 9.60 -3.85 -34.02
N ALA A 269 9.45 -3.94 -32.70
CA ALA A 269 10.50 -4.41 -31.82
C ALA A 269 10.70 -5.92 -31.93
N SER A 270 11.95 -6.37 -31.82
CA SER A 270 12.32 -7.78 -31.88
C SER A 270 13.51 -8.07 -30.97
N PHE A 271 13.74 -9.34 -30.66
CA PHE A 271 14.90 -9.75 -29.87
C PHE A 271 16.18 -9.63 -30.69
N ARG A 272 16.98 -8.60 -30.41
CA ARG A 272 18.25 -8.32 -31.10
C ARG A 272 19.44 -8.31 -30.15
N GLY A 273 19.20 -8.48 -28.85
CA GLY A 273 20.22 -8.28 -27.83
C GLY A 273 20.42 -6.79 -27.54
N VAL A 274 19.35 -6.01 -27.68
CA VAL A 274 19.32 -4.59 -27.33
C VAL A 274 18.52 -4.47 -26.04
N PHE A 275 19.16 -3.95 -25.00
CA PHE A 275 18.64 -3.96 -23.62
C PHE A 275 17.17 -3.54 -23.52
N LEU A 276 16.82 -2.35 -24.04
CA LEU A 276 15.44 -1.85 -23.97
C LEU A 276 14.51 -2.49 -24.99
N GLU A 277 14.96 -2.73 -26.22
CA GLU A 277 14.08 -3.16 -27.32
C GLU A 277 13.56 -4.60 -27.11
N ASP A 278 14.39 -5.48 -26.56
CA ASP A 278 14.02 -6.86 -26.28
C ASP A 278 12.77 -6.94 -25.36
N GLU A 279 12.63 -6.01 -24.39
CA GLU A 279 11.46 -5.89 -23.49
C GLU A 279 10.18 -5.48 -24.25
N LYS A 280 10.30 -4.85 -25.43
CA LYS A 280 9.17 -4.28 -26.17
C LYS A 280 8.65 -5.19 -27.27
N ALA A 281 9.34 -6.30 -27.54
CA ALA A 281 9.04 -7.22 -28.64
C ALA A 281 7.57 -7.67 -28.65
N PHE A 282 6.90 -7.58 -29.79
CA PHE A 282 5.44 -7.76 -29.82
C PHE A 282 4.94 -9.11 -29.32
N GLY A 283 4.05 -9.08 -28.33
CA GLY A 283 3.40 -10.27 -27.78
C GLY A 283 4.30 -11.13 -26.90
N SER A 284 5.54 -10.68 -26.62
CA SER A 284 6.41 -11.32 -25.64
C SER A 284 5.92 -11.08 -24.21
N ALA A 285 6.56 -11.76 -23.27
CA ALA A 285 6.45 -11.48 -21.85
C ALA A 285 7.82 -11.50 -21.21
N HIS A 286 8.01 -10.74 -20.15
CA HIS A 286 9.25 -10.75 -19.39
C HIS A 286 8.98 -10.57 -17.90
N ILE A 287 9.96 -10.97 -17.11
CA ILE A 287 10.02 -10.65 -15.69
C ILE A 287 11.32 -9.90 -15.41
N SER A 288 11.32 -9.03 -14.41
CA SER A 288 12.57 -8.52 -13.83
C SER A 288 12.83 -9.12 -12.46
N VAL A 289 14.10 -9.36 -12.14
CA VAL A 289 14.60 -9.85 -10.85
C VAL A 289 15.55 -8.80 -10.28
N GLY A 290 15.26 -8.35 -9.05
CA GLY A 290 15.95 -7.28 -8.36
C GLY A 290 15.15 -5.98 -8.30
N THR A 291 15.82 -4.83 -8.49
CA THR A 291 15.25 -3.51 -8.21
C THR A 291 14.04 -3.17 -9.07
N ASN A 292 13.09 -2.50 -8.43
CA ASN A 292 11.89 -1.97 -9.07
C ASN A 292 11.65 -0.49 -8.73
N ILE A 293 12.64 0.22 -8.16
CA ILE A 293 12.50 1.65 -7.81
C ILE A 293 12.22 2.54 -9.03
N HIS A 294 12.70 2.13 -10.21
CA HIS A 294 12.48 2.82 -11.48
C HIS A 294 11.00 2.75 -11.90
N LEU A 295 10.27 1.73 -11.44
CA LEU A 295 8.83 1.61 -11.62
C LEU A 295 8.03 2.14 -10.43
N LYS A 296 8.66 2.87 -9.49
CA LYS A 296 8.03 3.31 -8.22
C LYS A 296 7.74 2.18 -7.22
N GLY A 297 8.41 1.03 -7.32
CA GLY A 297 8.41 0.01 -6.27
C GLY A 297 9.41 0.32 -5.14
N ARG A 298 9.45 -0.52 -4.10
CA ARG A 298 10.30 -0.33 -2.90
C ARG A 298 11.57 -1.17 -2.84
N ASN A 299 11.78 -2.09 -3.77
CA ASN A 299 13.00 -2.88 -3.80
C ASN A 299 14.13 -2.05 -4.41
N ASP A 300 15.04 -1.56 -3.56
CA ASP A 300 16.24 -0.79 -3.93
C ASP A 300 17.52 -1.63 -3.77
N VAL A 301 17.67 -2.67 -4.58
CA VAL A 301 18.90 -3.47 -4.67
C VAL A 301 19.71 -3.08 -5.91
N ALA A 302 21.04 -3.13 -5.86
CA ALA A 302 21.89 -2.70 -6.97
C ALA A 302 21.97 -3.71 -8.15
N SER A 303 20.85 -4.32 -8.56
CA SER A 303 20.74 -5.17 -9.75
C SER A 303 19.31 -5.20 -10.31
N ARG A 304 19.17 -5.24 -11.63
CA ARG A 304 17.91 -5.55 -12.33
C ARG A 304 18.22 -6.44 -13.51
N GLU A 305 17.81 -7.70 -13.42
CA GLU A 305 17.98 -8.68 -14.49
C GLU A 305 16.63 -8.99 -15.13
N ILE A 306 16.57 -9.03 -16.46
CA ILE A 306 15.29 -9.14 -17.19
C ILE A 306 15.31 -10.39 -18.02
N LEU A 307 14.32 -11.26 -17.84
CA LEU A 307 14.22 -12.56 -18.48
C LEU A 307 13.05 -12.53 -19.45
N CYS A 308 13.32 -12.73 -20.74
CA CYS A 308 12.32 -12.63 -21.81
C CYS A 308 11.85 -13.99 -22.33
N ASN A 309 10.53 -14.20 -22.33
CA ASN A 309 9.85 -15.29 -23.02
C ASN A 309 9.30 -14.78 -24.37
N SER A 310 9.69 -15.43 -25.46
CA SER A 310 9.43 -14.97 -26.81
C SER A 310 7.99 -15.20 -27.28
N ARG A 311 7.33 -16.26 -26.78
CA ARG A 311 6.05 -16.76 -27.33
C ARG A 311 5.07 -17.23 -26.25
N PRO A 312 4.78 -16.39 -25.24
CA PRO A 312 3.86 -16.76 -24.18
C PRO A 312 2.43 -16.82 -24.70
N THR A 313 1.59 -17.54 -23.96
CA THR A 313 0.14 -17.41 -23.96
C THR A 313 -0.27 -16.73 -22.66
N VAL A 314 -1.01 -15.63 -22.77
CA VAL A 314 -1.47 -14.84 -21.63
C VAL A 314 -2.98 -14.99 -21.48
N VAL A 315 -3.41 -15.46 -20.31
CA VAL A 315 -4.80 -15.74 -19.97
C VAL A 315 -5.20 -14.87 -18.79
N CYS A 316 -6.30 -14.13 -18.94
CA CYS A 316 -6.84 -13.24 -17.92
C CYS A 316 -8.22 -13.72 -17.50
N ASP A 317 -8.38 -14.18 -16.25
CA ASP A 317 -9.59 -14.81 -15.73
C ASP A 317 -10.19 -15.86 -16.68
N GLY A 318 -9.33 -16.77 -17.16
CA GLY A 318 -9.72 -17.82 -18.11
C GLY A 318 -9.89 -17.38 -19.56
N ILE A 319 -9.74 -16.09 -19.88
CA ILE A 319 -9.84 -15.56 -21.24
C ILE A 319 -8.44 -15.35 -21.83
N THR A 320 -8.10 -16.11 -22.87
CA THR A 320 -6.83 -15.93 -23.60
C THR A 320 -6.80 -14.59 -24.36
N ILE A 321 -5.90 -13.68 -23.98
CA ILE A 321 -5.72 -12.37 -24.62
C ILE A 321 -4.49 -12.30 -25.53
N ILE A 322 -3.47 -13.12 -25.26
CA ILE A 322 -2.35 -13.40 -26.17
C ILE A 322 -2.23 -14.92 -26.30
N GLU A 323 -2.08 -15.44 -27.50
CA GLU A 323 -1.81 -16.85 -27.74
C GLU A 323 -0.52 -16.96 -28.57
N ARG A 324 0.53 -17.52 -27.96
CA ARG A 324 1.85 -17.70 -28.60
C ARG A 324 2.35 -16.45 -29.31
N ALA A 325 2.47 -15.35 -28.54
CA ALA A 325 2.79 -13.99 -29.00
C ALA A 325 1.82 -13.35 -30.00
N LYS A 326 0.64 -13.94 -30.26
CA LYS A 326 -0.38 -13.34 -31.13
C LYS A 326 -1.55 -12.79 -30.31
N PRO A 327 -1.78 -11.46 -30.31
CA PRO A 327 -2.91 -10.89 -29.59
C PRO A 327 -4.26 -11.33 -30.14
N LYS A 328 -5.16 -11.74 -29.25
CA LYS A 328 -6.54 -12.08 -29.56
C LYS A 328 -7.42 -10.84 -29.47
N ARG A 329 -7.39 -10.00 -30.51
CA ARG A 329 -8.11 -8.71 -30.56
C ARG A 329 -9.59 -8.80 -30.15
N ARG A 330 -10.30 -9.87 -30.51
CA ARG A 330 -11.70 -10.09 -30.10
C ARG A 330 -11.84 -10.28 -28.59
N ASN A 331 -10.97 -11.07 -27.99
CA ASN A 331 -10.98 -11.33 -26.55
C ASN A 331 -10.52 -10.10 -25.77
N LEU A 332 -9.52 -9.39 -26.28
CA LEU A 332 -9.06 -8.14 -25.71
C LEU A 332 -10.18 -7.08 -25.69
N ARG A 333 -10.94 -6.93 -26.78
CA ARG A 333 -12.12 -6.06 -26.85
C ARG A 333 -13.27 -6.47 -25.93
N ARG A 334 -13.33 -7.73 -25.50
CA ARG A 334 -14.33 -8.21 -24.53
C ARG A 334 -13.93 -7.89 -23.09
N LYS A 335 -12.62 -7.80 -22.82
CA LYS A 335 -12.07 -7.52 -21.49
C LYS A 335 -11.72 -6.03 -21.27
N SER A 336 -11.73 -5.22 -22.32
CA SER A 336 -11.37 -3.80 -22.30
C SER A 336 -12.35 -2.92 -23.07
N HIS A 337 -12.65 -1.77 -22.48
CA HIS A 337 -13.56 -0.74 -22.99
C HIS A 337 -12.81 0.51 -23.53
N MET A 338 -11.48 0.52 -23.53
CA MET A 338 -10.58 1.65 -23.86
C MET A 338 -10.67 2.84 -22.93
N ASN A 339 -10.91 2.60 -21.66
CA ASN A 339 -11.01 3.70 -20.69
C ASN A 339 -9.74 3.96 -19.92
N TYR A 340 -8.72 3.15 -20.16
CA TYR A 340 -7.41 3.30 -19.56
C TYR A 340 -6.70 4.46 -20.25
N CYS A 341 -6.76 5.65 -19.66
CA CYS A 341 -6.10 6.80 -20.24
C CYS A 341 -5.51 7.78 -19.22
N LYS A 342 -4.23 8.05 -19.49
CA LYS A 342 -3.43 9.29 -19.37
C LYS A 342 -3.15 9.80 -17.96
N TYR A 343 -1.86 9.74 -17.62
CA TYR A 343 -1.20 10.56 -16.61
C TYR A 343 -1.77 11.98 -16.65
N SER A 344 -2.36 12.43 -15.54
CA SER A 344 -2.52 13.86 -15.31
C SER A 344 -2.12 14.17 -13.89
N THR A 345 -1.16 15.08 -13.77
CA THR A 345 -0.92 15.88 -12.57
C THR A 345 -2.22 16.61 -12.16
N GLN A 346 -2.26 17.06 -10.91
CA GLN A 346 -3.40 17.63 -10.16
C GLN A 346 -4.31 18.64 -10.90
N GLU A 347 -3.96 19.20 -12.06
CA GLU A 347 -4.68 20.29 -12.74
C GLU A 347 -6.06 19.92 -13.33
N ILE A 348 -6.45 18.64 -13.42
CA ILE A 348 -7.65 18.24 -14.20
C ILE A 348 -8.96 18.14 -13.37
N PHE A 349 -8.95 18.38 -12.05
CA PHE A 349 -10.14 18.14 -11.21
C PHE A 349 -10.33 19.13 -10.04
N ASP A 350 -10.66 20.39 -10.34
CA ASP A 350 -11.21 21.34 -9.35
C ASP A 350 -12.69 21.06 -8.96
N ASP A 351 -13.37 20.10 -9.62
CA ASP A 351 -14.82 19.82 -9.47
C ASP A 351 -15.17 18.35 -9.16
N SER A 352 -14.23 17.52 -8.68
CA SER A 352 -14.53 16.11 -8.37
C SER A 352 -15.00 15.89 -6.93
N LEU A 353 -16.16 15.25 -6.77
CA LEU A 353 -16.57 14.66 -5.49
C LEU A 353 -15.85 13.31 -5.31
N VAL A 354 -14.90 13.25 -4.38
CA VAL A 354 -14.25 12.01 -3.95
C VAL A 354 -15.14 11.39 -2.88
N ILE A 355 -15.57 10.15 -3.10
CA ILE A 355 -16.34 9.38 -2.10
C ILE A 355 -15.55 8.12 -1.80
N ASN A 356 -15.12 7.96 -0.55
CA ASN A 356 -14.30 6.83 -0.12
C ASN A 356 -15.23 5.74 0.44
N LYS A 357 -15.36 4.59 -0.24
CA LYS A 357 -16.10 3.43 0.30
C LYS A 357 -15.22 2.18 0.28
N GLY A 358 -14.74 1.80 1.46
CA GLY A 358 -14.23 0.48 1.85
C GLY A 358 -12.98 -0.09 1.17
N ASN A 359 -12.90 -0.15 -0.17
CA ASN A 359 -11.84 -0.87 -0.88
C ASN A 359 -11.19 -0.09 -2.05
N GLY A 360 -11.82 0.98 -2.52
CA GLY A 360 -11.29 1.77 -3.64
C GLY A 360 -11.69 3.24 -3.64
N LEU A 361 -10.69 4.12 -3.82
CA LEU A 361 -10.90 5.51 -4.18
C LEU A 361 -11.57 5.59 -5.56
N ALA A 362 -12.74 6.23 -5.61
CA ALA A 362 -13.45 6.52 -6.85
C ALA A 362 -13.86 8.00 -6.87
N CYS A 363 -13.96 8.58 -8.06
CA CYS A 363 -14.37 9.97 -8.23
C CYS A 363 -15.43 10.12 -9.32
N LEU A 364 -16.25 11.15 -9.17
CA LEU A 364 -17.27 11.52 -10.14
C LEU A 364 -16.80 12.72 -10.97
N LYS A 365 -16.95 12.63 -12.30
CA LYS A 365 -16.72 13.75 -13.23
C LYS A 365 -17.77 13.77 -14.33
N LYS A 366 -18.50 14.89 -14.46
CA LYS A 366 -19.55 15.06 -15.50
C LYS A 366 -20.50 13.85 -15.58
N ASP A 367 -21.01 13.42 -14.42
CA ASP A 367 -21.90 12.26 -14.24
C ASP A 367 -21.34 10.89 -14.59
N LYS A 368 -20.01 10.75 -14.70
CA LYS A 368 -19.32 9.48 -14.94
C LYS A 368 -18.51 9.07 -13.72
N LEU A 369 -18.41 7.77 -13.48
CA LEU A 369 -17.62 7.17 -12.42
C LEU A 369 -16.24 6.76 -12.93
N TYR A 370 -15.22 7.08 -12.13
CA TYR A 370 -13.83 6.73 -12.37
C TYR A 370 -13.25 6.02 -11.14
N ARG A 371 -12.47 4.95 -11.34
CA ARG A 371 -11.57 4.42 -10.33
C ARG A 371 -10.34 5.32 -10.25
N GLN A 372 -9.83 5.55 -9.04
CA GLN A 372 -8.65 6.36 -8.76
C GLN A 372 -7.63 5.55 -7.94
N TRP A 373 -6.38 5.50 -8.38
CA TRP A 373 -5.27 4.92 -7.63
C TRP A 373 -4.32 6.02 -7.16
N PRO A 374 -4.13 6.20 -5.85
CA PRO A 374 -3.13 7.10 -5.33
C PRO A 374 -1.74 6.52 -5.61
N MET A 375 -0.88 7.32 -6.22
CA MET A 375 0.51 6.96 -6.47
C MET A 375 1.39 7.60 -5.38
N GLN A 376 2.61 7.08 -5.21
CA GLN A 376 3.62 7.76 -4.40
C GLN A 376 3.86 9.19 -4.93
N ASN A 377 3.90 10.19 -4.01
CA ASN A 377 4.11 11.62 -4.24
C ASN A 377 2.89 12.47 -4.70
N GLU A 378 1.67 12.16 -4.23
CA GLU A 378 0.45 12.96 -4.50
C GLU A 378 -0.04 12.92 -5.97
N ASP A 379 0.51 12.02 -6.79
CA ASP A 379 0.02 11.70 -8.14
C ASP A 379 -1.19 10.74 -8.07
N PHE A 380 -2.03 10.76 -9.10
CA PHE A 380 -3.15 9.81 -9.22
C PHE A 380 -3.22 9.20 -10.62
N ARG A 381 -3.57 7.92 -10.70
CA ARG A 381 -4.02 7.28 -11.93
C ARG A 381 -5.52 7.07 -11.89
N PHE A 382 -6.17 7.11 -13.04
CA PHE A 382 -7.61 6.94 -13.14
C PHE A 382 -8.00 6.02 -14.29
N ALA A 383 -9.12 5.34 -14.13
CA ALA A 383 -9.77 4.61 -15.22
C ALA A 383 -11.28 4.84 -15.17
N GLN A 384 -11.89 5.19 -16.32
CA GLN A 384 -13.35 5.27 -16.42
C GLN A 384 -13.94 3.86 -16.33
N ILE A 385 -15.05 3.73 -15.60
CA ILE A 385 -15.71 2.43 -15.39
C ILE A 385 -16.57 2.07 -16.58
N GLY A 386 -16.12 1.09 -17.36
CA GLY A 386 -16.81 0.68 -18.59
C GLY A 386 -17.01 1.83 -19.58
N ASP A 387 -17.75 1.59 -20.64
CA ASP A 387 -18.01 2.63 -21.65
C ASP A 387 -18.81 3.83 -21.11
N TYR A 388 -19.10 4.80 -21.98
CA TYR A 388 -19.77 6.04 -21.60
C TYR A 388 -21.09 5.81 -20.83
N GLU A 389 -21.94 4.90 -21.32
CA GLU A 389 -23.23 4.61 -20.69
C GLU A 389 -23.06 3.78 -19.41
N THR A 390 -22.16 2.79 -19.43
CA THR A 390 -21.81 1.98 -18.25
C THR A 390 -21.34 2.88 -17.11
N SER A 391 -20.47 3.84 -17.39
CA SER A 391 -19.91 4.76 -16.40
C SER A 391 -20.95 5.72 -15.81
N ARG A 392 -21.94 6.14 -16.60
CA ARG A 392 -23.05 6.97 -16.11
C ARG A 392 -24.00 6.20 -15.21
N ILE A 393 -24.31 4.95 -15.56
CA ILE A 393 -25.14 4.08 -14.72
C ILE A 393 -24.36 3.72 -13.44
N ALA A 394 -23.07 3.43 -13.56
CA ALA A 394 -22.18 3.19 -12.42
C ALA A 394 -22.16 4.38 -11.47
N ALA A 395 -22.09 5.61 -11.99
CA ALA A 395 -22.18 6.83 -11.17
C ALA A 395 -23.51 6.94 -10.40
N ARG A 396 -24.63 6.54 -11.02
CA ARG A 396 -25.94 6.53 -10.35
C ARG A 396 -26.01 5.45 -9.28
N ILE A 397 -25.53 4.24 -9.56
CA ILE A 397 -25.43 3.14 -8.60
C ILE A 397 -24.54 3.55 -7.43
N TRP A 398 -23.35 4.09 -7.71
CA TRP A 398 -22.40 4.57 -6.70
C TRP A 398 -22.97 5.64 -5.77
N LYS A 399 -23.74 6.59 -6.32
CA LYS A 399 -24.48 7.61 -5.55
C LYS A 399 -25.60 7.00 -4.71
N ALA A 400 -26.19 5.88 -5.15
CA ALA A 400 -27.32 5.22 -4.47
C ALA A 400 -26.88 4.23 -3.39
N ILE A 401 -25.64 3.73 -3.45
CA ILE A 401 -25.05 2.94 -2.37
C ILE A 401 -24.94 3.86 -1.15
N VAL A 402 -25.61 3.51 -0.05
CA VAL A 402 -25.52 4.25 1.22
C VAL A 402 -24.10 4.09 1.78
N ASP A 403 -23.53 5.15 2.36
CA ASP A 403 -22.09 5.36 2.61
C ASP A 403 -21.38 4.29 3.45
N SER A 404 -22.11 3.36 4.04
CA SER A 404 -21.58 2.37 4.96
C SER A 404 -21.48 0.92 4.47
N ARG A 405 -21.78 0.64 3.18
CA ARG A 405 -21.55 -0.70 2.58
C ARG A 405 -20.63 -0.63 1.38
N SER A 406 -19.50 -1.34 1.46
CA SER A 406 -18.54 -1.54 0.36
C SER A 406 -18.88 -2.71 -0.56
N TYR A 407 -20.05 -3.33 -0.37
CA TYR A 407 -20.47 -4.54 -1.10
C TYR A 407 -21.95 -4.49 -1.46
N LEU A 408 -22.32 -5.21 -2.53
CA LEU A 408 -23.69 -5.44 -2.97
C LEU A 408 -24.04 -6.93 -2.89
N THR A 409 -25.21 -7.25 -2.35
CA THR A 409 -25.81 -8.59 -2.41
C THR A 409 -26.66 -8.74 -3.68
N PRO A 410 -26.98 -9.97 -4.11
CA PRO A 410 -27.93 -10.19 -5.21
C PRO A 410 -29.30 -9.53 -5.00
N LYS A 411 -29.73 -9.38 -3.73
CA LYS A 411 -30.97 -8.69 -3.37
C LYS A 411 -30.87 -7.18 -3.59
N ASP A 412 -29.75 -6.57 -3.19
CA ASP A 412 -29.50 -5.14 -3.44
C ASP A 412 -29.52 -4.83 -4.94
N ILE A 413 -28.89 -5.69 -5.74
CA ILE A 413 -28.87 -5.58 -7.21
C ILE A 413 -30.29 -5.70 -7.80
N ALA A 414 -31.11 -6.62 -7.28
CA ALA A 414 -32.51 -6.79 -7.70
C ALA A 414 -33.43 -5.61 -7.31
N GLU A 415 -33.15 -4.93 -6.21
CA GLU A 415 -33.91 -3.75 -5.76
C GLU A 415 -33.52 -2.47 -6.52
N MET A 416 -32.35 -2.45 -7.18
CA MET A 416 -31.88 -1.36 -8.04
C MET A 416 -32.55 -1.31 -9.43
N THR A 417 -33.60 -2.10 -9.68
CA THR A 417 -34.41 -2.10 -10.93
C THR A 417 -35.00 -0.73 -11.30
N SER A 418 -35.12 0.20 -10.33
CA SER A 418 -35.52 1.59 -10.58
C SER A 418 -34.48 2.40 -11.37
N LEU A 419 -33.22 1.93 -11.46
CA LEU A 419 -32.13 2.59 -12.17
C LEU A 419 -32.03 2.18 -13.65
N GLY A 420 -32.62 1.04 -14.05
CA GLY A 420 -32.61 0.51 -15.41
C GLY A 420 -32.98 -0.99 -15.49
N ASP A 421 -32.88 -1.59 -16.68
CA ASP A 421 -33.05 -3.04 -16.88
C ASP A 421 -32.06 -3.82 -16.00
N ILE A 422 -32.55 -4.85 -15.29
CA ILE A 422 -31.76 -5.64 -14.34
C ILE A 422 -30.49 -6.23 -14.96
N ARG A 423 -30.53 -6.65 -16.23
CA ARG A 423 -29.34 -7.18 -16.92
C ARG A 423 -28.27 -6.13 -17.16
N ILE A 424 -28.68 -4.88 -17.35
CA ILE A 424 -27.77 -3.74 -17.47
C ILE A 424 -27.18 -3.41 -16.11
N VAL A 425 -28.00 -3.42 -15.05
CA VAL A 425 -27.53 -3.20 -13.67
C VAL A 425 -26.52 -4.28 -13.25
N GLU A 426 -26.82 -5.57 -13.48
CA GLU A 426 -25.91 -6.68 -13.21
C GLU A 426 -24.58 -6.54 -13.96
N HIS A 427 -24.63 -6.16 -15.24
CA HIS A 427 -23.42 -5.91 -16.02
C HIS A 427 -22.59 -4.77 -15.46
N VAL A 428 -23.22 -3.63 -15.15
CA VAL A 428 -22.55 -2.45 -14.59
C VAL A 428 -21.96 -2.75 -13.22
N VAL A 429 -22.67 -3.50 -12.37
CA VAL A 429 -22.20 -3.93 -11.04
C VAL A 429 -21.01 -4.88 -11.19
N SER A 430 -21.05 -5.84 -12.12
CA SER A 430 -19.89 -6.70 -12.43
C SER A 430 -18.71 -5.89 -12.95
N CYS A 431 -18.94 -4.85 -13.75
CA CYS A 431 -17.88 -3.92 -14.14
C CYS A 431 -17.32 -3.20 -12.91
N MET A 432 -18.14 -2.59 -12.06
CA MET A 432 -17.66 -1.89 -10.87
C MET A 432 -16.85 -2.80 -9.92
N ASP A 433 -17.25 -4.06 -9.77
CA ASP A 433 -16.52 -5.08 -9.01
C ASP A 433 -15.14 -5.40 -9.62
N SER A 434 -15.06 -5.50 -10.95
CA SER A 434 -13.78 -5.74 -11.63
C SER A 434 -12.77 -4.59 -11.54
N TYR A 435 -13.22 -3.37 -11.19
CA TYR A 435 -12.36 -2.20 -10.94
C TYR A 435 -12.11 -1.96 -9.44
N ASP A 436 -12.47 -2.91 -8.57
CA ASP A 436 -12.38 -2.83 -7.11
C ASP A 436 -13.10 -1.58 -6.54
N ILE A 437 -14.22 -1.18 -7.14
CA ILE A 437 -15.06 -0.09 -6.63
C ILE A 437 -16.09 -0.59 -5.63
N ILE A 438 -16.65 -1.77 -5.89
CA ILE A 438 -17.58 -2.48 -5.01
C ILE A 438 -17.18 -3.93 -4.95
N GLU A 439 -17.69 -4.66 -3.96
CA GLU A 439 -17.56 -6.11 -3.90
C GLU A 439 -18.92 -6.78 -4.13
N ILE A 440 -19.05 -7.70 -5.07
CA ILE A 440 -20.26 -8.53 -5.21
C ILE A 440 -20.14 -9.73 -4.29
N GLN A 441 -20.94 -9.77 -3.24
CA GLN A 441 -20.95 -10.92 -2.32
C GLN A 441 -21.79 -12.07 -2.90
N ASN A 442 -21.15 -13.24 -3.03
CA ASN A 442 -21.82 -14.49 -3.41
C ASN A 442 -22.47 -15.12 -2.15
N PRO A 443 -23.69 -15.70 -2.23
CA PRO A 443 -24.35 -16.38 -1.11
C PRO A 443 -23.48 -17.36 -0.31
N HIS A 444 -22.61 -18.14 -0.96
CA HIS A 444 -21.70 -19.03 -0.24
C HIS A 444 -20.59 -18.30 0.53
N THR A 445 -20.20 -17.12 0.04
CA THR A 445 -19.25 -16.24 0.76
C THR A 445 -19.94 -15.61 1.97
N LEU A 446 -21.20 -15.22 1.85
CA LEU A 446 -22.02 -14.68 2.94
C LEU A 446 -22.17 -15.67 4.09
N GLU A 447 -22.56 -16.91 3.81
CA GLU A 447 -22.70 -17.96 4.85
C GLU A 447 -21.39 -18.17 5.60
N LYS A 448 -20.26 -18.19 4.88
CA LYS A 448 -18.94 -18.34 5.49
C LYS A 448 -18.52 -17.11 6.30
N GLU A 449 -18.84 -15.90 5.84
CA GLU A 449 -18.60 -14.68 6.61
C GLU A 449 -19.42 -14.65 7.90
N GLU A 450 -20.69 -15.04 7.84
CA GLU A 450 -21.57 -15.11 9.01
C GLU A 450 -21.04 -16.12 10.03
N GLU A 451 -20.59 -17.30 9.60
CA GLU A 451 -19.96 -18.30 10.47
C GLU A 451 -18.69 -17.76 11.14
N LEU A 452 -17.83 -17.05 10.39
CA LEU A 452 -16.62 -16.45 10.94
C LEU A 452 -16.91 -15.29 11.91
N MET A 453 -17.86 -14.41 11.57
CA MET A 453 -18.25 -13.30 12.44
C MET A 453 -18.90 -13.81 13.74
N LEU A 454 -19.70 -14.88 13.66
CA LEU A 454 -20.29 -15.53 14.82
C LEU A 454 -19.19 -16.00 15.79
N GLU A 455 -18.18 -16.71 15.30
CA GLU A 455 -17.08 -17.21 16.14
C GLU A 455 -16.25 -16.06 16.74
N THR A 456 -15.96 -15.03 15.94
CA THR A 456 -15.27 -13.83 16.42
C THR A 456 -16.07 -13.12 17.51
N ALA A 457 -17.38 -12.97 17.35
CA ALA A 457 -18.24 -12.33 18.34
C ALA A 457 -18.34 -13.15 19.63
N LYS A 458 -18.35 -14.49 19.56
CA LYS A 458 -18.25 -15.36 20.75
C LYS A 458 -16.95 -15.12 21.52
N ASN A 459 -15.83 -15.02 20.83
CA ASN A 459 -14.53 -14.73 21.45
C ASN A 459 -14.53 -13.34 22.11
N ALA A 460 -15.10 -12.34 21.46
CA ALA A 460 -15.24 -11.01 22.05
C ALA A 460 -16.12 -11.01 23.32
N LEU A 461 -17.26 -11.70 23.31
CA LEU A 461 -18.14 -11.80 24.48
C LEU A 461 -17.49 -12.60 25.62
N SER A 462 -16.88 -13.75 25.33
CA SER A 462 -16.39 -14.68 26.35
C SER A 462 -14.99 -14.38 26.88
N ILE A 463 -14.06 -13.94 26.02
CA ILE A 463 -12.66 -13.74 26.37
C ILE A 463 -12.39 -12.28 26.69
N ILE A 464 -12.77 -11.37 25.78
CA ILE A 464 -12.45 -9.94 25.93
C ILE A 464 -13.31 -9.31 27.03
N LEU A 465 -14.63 -9.50 26.95
CA LEU A 465 -15.59 -8.92 27.89
C LEU A 465 -15.90 -9.84 29.08
N GLY A 466 -15.51 -11.11 29.02
CA GLY A 466 -15.71 -12.05 30.13
C GLY A 466 -17.17 -12.24 30.55
N VAL A 467 -18.11 -12.17 29.61
CA VAL A 467 -19.56 -12.17 29.88
C VAL A 467 -19.99 -13.47 30.56
N LYS A 468 -20.71 -13.34 31.67
CA LYS A 468 -21.26 -14.47 32.43
C LYS A 468 -22.73 -14.74 32.08
N PRO A 469 -23.22 -15.97 32.26
CA PRO A 469 -24.60 -16.35 31.90
C PRO A 469 -25.72 -15.51 32.54
N ASP A 470 -25.48 -14.93 33.72
CA ASP A 470 -26.45 -14.15 34.48
C ASP A 470 -26.40 -12.64 34.20
N GLU A 471 -25.38 -12.16 33.49
CA GLU A 471 -25.15 -10.76 33.17
C GLU A 471 -26.04 -10.28 32.02
N ARG A 472 -26.40 -8.99 32.06
CA ARG A 472 -27.19 -8.31 31.03
C ARG A 472 -26.26 -7.59 30.05
N VAL A 473 -26.45 -7.86 28.77
CA VAL A 473 -25.66 -7.26 27.68
C VAL A 473 -26.52 -6.29 26.88
N LEU A 474 -26.05 -5.07 26.67
CA LEU A 474 -26.65 -4.08 25.76
C LEU A 474 -25.74 -3.87 24.55
N ILE A 475 -26.27 -4.05 23.34
CA ILE A 475 -25.55 -3.67 22.11
C ILE A 475 -26.16 -2.39 21.55
N ILE A 476 -25.35 -1.34 21.49
CA ILE A 476 -25.68 -0.04 20.93
C ILE A 476 -25.12 0.00 19.51
N SER A 477 -25.98 0.20 18.52
CA SER A 477 -25.59 0.15 17.11
C SER A 477 -26.27 1.24 16.31
N ASP A 478 -25.75 1.55 15.14
CA ASP A 478 -26.50 2.27 14.11
C ASP A 478 -26.88 1.32 12.97
N ARG A 479 -27.56 1.85 11.94
CA ARG A 479 -28.07 1.04 10.85
C ARG A 479 -26.96 0.40 10.01
N SER A 480 -25.80 1.04 9.95
CA SER A 480 -24.65 0.53 9.20
C SER A 480 -24.08 -0.76 9.79
N ALA A 481 -24.06 -0.84 11.12
CA ALA A 481 -23.43 -1.90 11.89
C ALA A 481 -24.32 -3.13 12.08
N LYS A 482 -25.48 -3.19 11.40
CA LYS A 482 -26.50 -4.23 11.64
C LYS A 482 -25.95 -5.64 11.59
N ARG A 483 -25.19 -6.02 10.54
CA ARG A 483 -24.68 -7.40 10.38
C ARG A 483 -23.74 -7.82 11.50
N ILE A 484 -22.86 -6.90 11.92
CA ILE A 484 -21.93 -7.17 13.02
C ILE A 484 -22.73 -7.26 14.33
N THR A 485 -23.70 -6.38 14.52
CA THR A 485 -24.61 -6.43 15.67
C THR A 485 -25.36 -7.74 15.75
N ASP A 486 -25.93 -8.21 14.63
CA ASP A 486 -26.62 -9.49 14.53
C ASP A 486 -25.67 -10.63 14.91
N SER A 487 -24.41 -10.64 14.45
CA SER A 487 -23.45 -11.70 14.83
C SER A 487 -23.14 -11.72 16.34
N PHE A 488 -23.12 -10.57 17.02
CA PHE A 488 -22.98 -10.52 18.48
C PHE A 488 -24.23 -11.03 19.20
N ILE A 489 -25.43 -10.75 18.67
CA ILE A 489 -26.68 -11.28 19.22
C ILE A 489 -26.74 -12.80 19.04
N ASP A 490 -26.44 -13.30 17.85
CA ASP A 490 -26.43 -14.72 17.53
C ASP A 490 -25.37 -15.46 18.36
N ALA A 491 -24.18 -14.86 18.54
CA ALA A 491 -23.14 -15.40 19.41
C ALA A 491 -23.61 -15.51 20.87
N ALA A 492 -24.28 -14.48 21.39
CA ALA A 492 -24.83 -14.49 22.73
C ALA A 492 -25.90 -15.59 22.92
N ILE A 493 -26.78 -15.75 21.93
CA ILE A 493 -27.81 -16.79 21.92
C ILE A 493 -27.16 -18.18 21.90
N ASP A 494 -26.17 -18.41 21.05
CA ASP A 494 -25.45 -19.70 20.95
C ASP A 494 -24.67 -20.03 22.22
N MET A 495 -24.15 -19.00 22.92
CA MET A 495 -23.54 -19.13 24.25
C MET A 495 -24.57 -19.37 25.38
N GLY A 496 -25.87 -19.33 25.10
CA GLY A 496 -26.94 -19.51 26.08
C GLY A 496 -27.21 -18.29 26.97
N LEU A 497 -26.77 -17.09 26.55
CA LEU A 497 -27.07 -15.84 27.25
C LEU A 497 -28.55 -15.48 27.06
N SER A 498 -29.27 -15.29 28.16
CA SER A 498 -30.72 -15.06 28.14
C SER A 498 -31.15 -13.60 28.27
N LYS A 499 -30.19 -12.68 28.49
CA LYS A 499 -30.45 -11.27 28.78
C LYS A 499 -29.62 -10.35 27.87
N ILE A 500 -29.93 -10.36 26.59
CA ILE A 500 -29.33 -9.47 25.60
C ILE A 500 -30.38 -8.54 24.99
N ASP A 501 -30.08 -7.25 24.99
CA ASP A 501 -30.93 -6.21 24.44
C ASP A 501 -30.14 -5.39 23.40
N ARG A 502 -30.85 -4.84 22.42
CA ARG A 502 -30.28 -3.99 21.37
C ARG A 502 -30.88 -2.59 21.45
N TYR A 503 -30.04 -1.57 21.31
CA TYR A 503 -30.44 -0.19 21.09
C TYR A 503 -29.90 0.27 19.73
N GLU A 504 -30.79 0.58 18.79
CA GLU A 504 -30.43 1.15 17.49
C GLU A 504 -30.59 2.67 17.54
N ILE A 505 -29.54 3.41 17.19
CA ILE A 505 -29.58 4.87 17.04
C ILE A 505 -30.23 5.17 15.69
N GLU A 506 -31.28 5.99 15.71
CA GLU A 506 -31.97 6.43 14.50
C GLU A 506 -31.07 7.36 13.69
N GLU A 507 -31.01 7.15 12.36
CA GLU A 507 -30.12 7.91 11.48
C GLU A 507 -30.52 9.39 11.39
N GLU A 508 -31.81 9.70 11.56
CA GLU A 508 -32.34 11.06 11.56
C GLU A 508 -31.84 11.92 12.74
N ASP A 509 -31.41 11.28 13.83
CA ASP A 509 -30.91 11.97 15.02
C ASP A 509 -29.40 12.28 14.94
N ARG A 510 -28.71 11.73 13.93
CA ARG A 510 -27.25 11.86 13.75
C ARG A 510 -26.89 13.08 12.89
N PRO A 511 -25.73 13.74 13.11
CA PRO A 511 -24.70 13.39 14.09
C PRO A 511 -25.06 13.80 15.53
N LEU A 512 -24.88 12.88 16.47
CA LEU A 512 -25.11 13.12 17.89
C LEU A 512 -23.95 13.90 18.53
N ARG A 513 -24.29 14.78 19.48
CA ARG A 513 -23.31 15.49 20.32
C ARG A 513 -23.22 14.97 21.75
N ASP A 514 -24.24 14.27 22.22
CA ASP A 514 -24.33 13.72 23.56
C ASP A 514 -25.25 12.48 23.55
N VAL A 515 -25.20 11.66 24.61
CA VAL A 515 -25.99 10.42 24.70
C VAL A 515 -27.48 10.76 24.83
N PRO A 516 -28.38 10.15 24.03
CA PRO A 516 -29.83 10.32 24.15
C PRO A 516 -30.37 10.02 25.56
N ASP A 517 -31.37 10.78 26.02
CA ASP A 517 -31.87 10.71 27.40
C ASP A 517 -32.50 9.37 27.79
N ASP A 518 -33.07 8.66 26.82
CA ASP A 518 -33.60 7.31 26.97
C ASP A 518 -32.47 6.27 27.05
N LEU A 519 -31.43 6.40 26.22
CA LEU A 519 -30.23 5.57 26.30
C LEU A 519 -29.50 5.76 27.65
N LYS A 520 -29.34 7.00 28.12
CA LYS A 520 -28.79 7.32 29.46
C LYS A 520 -29.55 6.63 30.60
N LYS A 521 -30.88 6.50 30.48
CA LYS A 521 -31.71 5.79 31.48
C LYS A 521 -31.62 4.27 31.34
N LEU A 522 -31.26 3.78 30.15
CA LEU A 522 -31.20 2.36 29.84
C LEU A 522 -29.90 1.73 30.33
N ILE A 523 -28.75 2.36 30.06
CA ILE A 523 -27.39 1.87 30.38
C ILE A 523 -27.23 1.35 31.82
N PRO A 524 -27.74 2.03 32.87
CA PRO A 524 -27.57 1.58 34.26
C PRO A 524 -28.18 0.20 34.60
N ASN A 525 -28.96 -0.39 33.70
CA ASN A 525 -29.60 -1.69 33.89
C ASN A 525 -28.80 -2.87 33.32
N TYR A 526 -27.58 -2.62 32.81
CA TYR A 526 -26.75 -3.61 32.13
C TYR A 526 -25.36 -3.73 32.77
N ASP A 527 -24.83 -4.95 32.75
CA ASP A 527 -23.52 -5.28 33.30
C ASP A 527 -22.42 -5.14 32.24
N VAL A 528 -22.79 -5.31 30.96
CA VAL A 528 -21.89 -5.19 29.80
C VAL A 528 -22.58 -4.37 28.71
N PHE A 529 -21.87 -3.41 28.15
CA PHE A 529 -22.34 -2.65 27.00
C PHE A 529 -21.30 -2.59 25.89
N ILE A 530 -21.77 -2.82 24.67
CA ILE A 530 -20.95 -2.84 23.46
C ILE A 530 -21.52 -1.77 22.54
N ASN A 531 -20.67 -0.90 22.01
CA ASN A 531 -21.08 0.00 20.95
C ASN A 531 -20.37 -0.36 19.65
N ILE A 532 -21.17 -0.54 18.59
CA ILE A 532 -20.73 -0.90 17.24
C ILE A 532 -21.30 0.16 16.32
N LEU A 533 -20.52 1.21 16.08
CA LEU A 533 -20.97 2.43 15.42
C LEU A 533 -20.09 2.73 14.22
N GLU A 534 -20.65 3.34 13.19
CA GLU A 534 -19.90 3.95 12.10
C GLU A 534 -18.93 5.01 12.66
N GLU A 535 -17.74 5.09 12.07
CA GLU A 535 -16.77 6.10 12.44
C GLU A 535 -17.18 7.47 11.85
N ASN A 536 -17.45 8.42 12.73
CA ASN A 536 -17.82 9.79 12.35
C ASN A 536 -17.11 10.81 13.24
N GLU A 537 -16.23 11.63 12.67
CA GLU A 537 -15.45 12.63 13.44
C GLU A 537 -16.33 13.65 14.18
N HIS A 538 -17.50 14.00 13.63
CA HIS A 538 -18.43 14.98 14.21
C HIS A 538 -19.15 14.44 15.45
N GLU A 539 -19.17 13.12 15.65
CA GLU A 539 -19.80 12.45 16.78
C GLU A 539 -18.80 12.06 17.89
N THR A 540 -17.54 12.52 17.78
CA THR A 540 -16.54 12.32 18.83
C THR A 540 -17.03 12.77 20.22
N PRO A 541 -17.71 13.93 20.39
CA PRO A 541 -18.27 14.32 21.69
C PRO A 541 -19.32 13.33 22.23
N PHE A 542 -20.19 12.81 21.36
CA PHE A 542 -21.16 11.79 21.75
C PHE A 542 -20.48 10.50 22.20
N ARG A 543 -19.51 9.99 21.44
CA ARG A 543 -18.77 8.78 21.81
C ARG A 543 -18.03 8.95 23.13
N VAL A 544 -17.38 10.11 23.32
CA VAL A 544 -16.73 10.46 24.59
C VAL A 544 -17.76 10.50 25.73
N SER A 545 -18.94 11.11 25.54
CA SER A 545 -19.99 11.06 26.57
C SER A 545 -20.48 9.62 26.84
N LEU A 546 -20.61 8.80 25.80
CA LEU A 546 -21.08 7.41 25.90
C LEU A 546 -20.11 6.53 26.69
N VAL A 547 -18.81 6.70 26.47
CA VAL A 547 -17.80 5.85 27.10
C VAL A 547 -17.15 6.49 28.32
N VAL A 548 -16.97 7.82 28.38
CA VAL A 548 -16.29 8.54 29.48
C VAL A 548 -17.28 9.24 30.43
N GLY A 549 -18.56 9.33 30.08
CA GLY A 549 -19.58 9.97 30.92
C GLY A 549 -19.72 9.35 32.31
N HIS A 550 -20.47 10.02 33.21
CA HIS A 550 -20.74 9.59 34.60
C HIS A 550 -21.42 8.20 34.74
N GLU A 551 -21.61 7.48 33.64
CA GLU A 551 -22.30 6.20 33.48
C GLU A 551 -21.34 4.99 33.49
N LEU A 552 -20.03 5.20 33.59
CA LEU A 552 -19.04 4.13 33.82
C LEU A 552 -19.14 3.41 35.17
N LYS A 553 -20.07 3.81 36.03
CA LYS A 553 -20.28 3.15 37.32
C LYS A 553 -20.96 1.79 37.21
N TYR A 554 -21.49 1.42 36.04
CA TYR A 554 -22.49 0.36 35.92
C TYR A 554 -21.99 -0.95 35.29
N GLY A 555 -21.00 -0.94 34.38
CA GLY A 555 -20.57 -2.17 33.70
C GLY A 555 -19.30 -2.08 32.83
N ARG A 556 -18.98 -3.18 32.12
CA ARG A 556 -17.85 -3.30 31.16
C ARG A 556 -18.20 -2.73 29.80
N VAL A 557 -17.25 -2.03 29.16
CA VAL A 557 -17.48 -1.33 27.88
C VAL A 557 -16.61 -1.84 26.76
N GLY A 558 -17.21 -2.46 25.75
CA GLY A 558 -16.57 -2.70 24.46
C GLY A 558 -16.83 -1.52 23.51
N HIS A 559 -15.82 -0.70 23.24
CA HIS A 559 -15.92 0.46 22.34
C HIS A 559 -15.42 0.11 20.94
N GLY A 560 -16.32 -0.07 19.98
CA GLY A 560 -15.96 -0.46 18.61
C GLY A 560 -16.45 0.51 17.53
N PRO A 561 -16.02 1.79 17.53
CA PRO A 561 -16.27 2.67 16.41
C PRO A 561 -15.49 2.20 15.17
N GLY A 562 -16.13 2.18 14.00
CA GLY A 562 -15.49 1.78 12.74
C GLY A 562 -15.28 0.27 12.57
N LEU A 563 -15.81 -0.56 13.46
CA LEU A 563 -15.77 -2.02 13.29
C LEU A 563 -16.43 -2.41 11.97
N ASN A 564 -15.70 -3.21 11.17
CA ASN A 564 -16.17 -3.68 9.87
C ASN A 564 -16.04 -5.20 9.74
N ILE A 565 -16.72 -5.76 8.74
CA ILE A 565 -16.74 -7.21 8.47
C ILE A 565 -15.32 -7.77 8.22
N GLY A 566 -14.44 -6.99 7.58
CA GLY A 566 -13.05 -7.39 7.36
C GLY A 566 -12.31 -7.62 8.67
N MET A 567 -12.49 -6.73 9.65
CA MET A 567 -11.92 -6.91 11.00
C MET A 567 -12.46 -8.17 11.67
N MET A 568 -13.76 -8.44 11.53
CA MET A 568 -14.45 -9.58 12.15
C MET A 568 -14.17 -10.94 11.51
N THR A 569 -13.74 -10.99 10.24
CA THR A 569 -13.60 -12.25 9.48
C THR A 569 -12.15 -12.64 9.17
N ARG A 570 -11.25 -11.66 9.04
CA ARG A 570 -9.86 -11.87 8.63
C ARG A 570 -8.84 -10.94 9.32
N GLY A 571 -9.33 -9.99 10.10
CA GLY A 571 -8.52 -8.93 10.68
C GLY A 571 -8.27 -9.12 12.17
N PRO A 572 -8.07 -8.03 12.92
CA PRO A 572 -7.62 -8.11 14.30
C PRO A 572 -8.64 -8.72 15.27
N MET A 573 -9.94 -8.62 14.97
CA MET A 573 -10.97 -9.24 15.80
C MET A 573 -11.04 -10.76 15.60
N SER A 574 -10.71 -11.28 14.42
CA SER A 574 -10.76 -12.73 14.13
C SER A 574 -9.52 -13.50 14.61
N THR A 575 -8.77 -12.96 15.57
CA THR A 575 -7.57 -13.60 16.11
C THR A 575 -7.92 -14.46 17.33
N ASP A 576 -7.02 -15.39 17.66
CA ASP A 576 -7.14 -16.17 18.88
C ASP A 576 -6.79 -15.32 20.11
N TYR A 577 -7.80 -14.67 20.68
CA TYR A 577 -7.64 -13.82 21.85
C TYR A 577 -7.23 -14.57 23.10
N ALA A 578 -7.46 -15.89 23.20
CA ALA A 578 -6.94 -16.67 24.31
C ALA A 578 -5.41 -16.74 24.24
N VAL A 579 -4.85 -16.93 23.04
CA VAL A 579 -3.39 -16.89 22.81
C VAL A 579 -2.83 -15.49 23.05
N ILE A 580 -3.54 -14.42 22.66
CA ILE A 580 -3.10 -13.04 22.93
C ILE A 580 -3.13 -12.76 24.44
N ALA A 581 -4.16 -13.20 25.16
CA ALA A 581 -4.27 -13.05 26.61
C ALA A 581 -3.13 -13.75 27.34
N GLU A 582 -2.83 -15.00 26.98
CA GLU A 582 -1.70 -15.74 27.54
C GLU A 582 -0.37 -15.02 27.27
N LYS A 583 -0.16 -14.50 26.06
CA LYS A 583 1.04 -13.71 25.71
C LYS A 583 1.13 -12.42 26.53
N ALA A 584 0.02 -11.71 26.71
CA ALA A 584 -0.02 -10.48 27.50
C ALA A 584 0.30 -10.75 28.97
N GLU A 585 -0.29 -11.79 29.57
CA GLU A 585 0.00 -12.22 30.94
C GLU A 585 1.47 -12.62 31.11
N ASN A 586 2.02 -13.39 30.17
CA ASN A 586 3.43 -13.76 30.16
C ASN A 586 4.34 -12.53 30.07
N LEU A 587 3.99 -11.57 29.21
CA LEU A 587 4.75 -10.34 29.03
C LEU A 587 4.70 -9.47 30.30
N MET A 588 3.52 -9.24 30.87
CA MET A 588 3.35 -8.50 32.12
C MET A 588 4.14 -9.14 33.26
N ARG A 589 4.12 -10.48 33.40
CA ARG A 589 4.93 -11.19 34.41
C ARG A 589 6.42 -10.98 34.23
N ARG A 590 6.90 -10.91 32.98
CA ARG A 590 8.32 -10.67 32.69
C ARG A 590 8.72 -9.20 32.93
N LEU A 591 7.79 -8.27 32.81
CA LEU A 591 8.00 -6.84 33.06
C LEU A 591 7.73 -6.45 34.52
N GLN A 592 7.25 -7.38 35.34
CA GLN A 592 7.03 -7.18 36.76
C GLN A 592 8.32 -6.76 37.46
N ASP A 593 8.24 -5.74 38.31
CA ASP A 593 9.34 -5.17 39.08
C ASP A 593 10.51 -4.59 38.24
N ALA A 594 10.30 -4.38 36.94
CA ALA A 594 11.21 -3.60 36.12
C ALA A 594 11.25 -2.15 36.63
N THR A 595 12.43 -1.54 36.62
CA THR A 595 12.66 -0.15 37.02
C THR A 595 12.99 0.74 35.83
N GLU A 596 13.51 0.18 34.75
CA GLU A 596 13.92 0.92 33.56
C GLU A 596 13.73 0.06 32.30
N ILE A 597 13.35 0.71 31.19
CA ILE A 597 13.19 0.10 29.88
C ILE A 597 14.14 0.78 28.89
N GLU A 598 14.91 -0.02 28.15
CA GLU A 598 15.64 0.42 26.95
C GLU A 598 14.97 -0.17 25.71
N VAL A 599 14.64 0.70 24.73
CA VAL A 599 13.97 0.35 23.48
C VAL A 599 14.85 0.74 22.32
N MET A 600 15.08 -0.19 21.40
CA MET A 600 15.83 0.04 20.16
C MET A 600 15.04 -0.45 18.96
N ALA A 601 15.10 0.25 17.82
CA ALA A 601 14.50 -0.23 16.57
C ALA A 601 15.46 -0.06 15.38
N PRO A 602 15.35 -0.89 14.32
CA PRO A 602 16.20 -0.78 13.12
C PRO A 602 16.14 0.59 12.44
N SER A 603 15.03 1.31 12.58
CA SER A 603 14.84 2.66 12.04
C SER A 603 15.73 3.72 12.68
N GLY A 604 16.38 3.42 13.81
CA GLY A 604 17.24 4.34 14.54
C GLY A 604 16.68 4.76 15.91
N THR A 605 15.49 4.29 16.30
CA THR A 605 14.97 4.47 17.66
C THR A 605 15.97 3.91 18.67
N ARG A 606 16.28 4.71 19.68
CA ARG A 606 17.02 4.33 20.88
C ARG A 606 16.56 5.20 22.04
N LEU A 607 15.69 4.66 22.88
CA LEU A 607 15.05 5.38 23.97
C LEU A 607 15.26 4.62 25.28
N ILE A 608 15.55 5.34 26.36
CA ILE A 608 15.60 4.80 27.72
C ILE A 608 14.68 5.62 28.62
N PHE A 609 13.95 4.99 29.52
CA PHE A 609 13.07 5.66 30.49
C PHE A 609 12.83 4.79 31.73
N SER A 610 12.49 5.44 32.84
CA SER A 610 12.14 4.78 34.10
C SER A 610 10.66 4.38 34.13
N VAL A 611 10.43 3.19 34.69
CA VAL A 611 9.12 2.64 35.05
C VAL A 611 9.08 2.30 36.54
N GLU A 612 9.98 2.88 37.34
CA GLU A 612 10.03 2.67 38.78
C GLU A 612 8.70 3.07 39.44
N GLU A 613 8.19 2.20 40.31
CA GLU A 613 6.86 2.31 40.95
C GLU A 613 5.66 2.37 39.97
N ARG A 614 5.87 2.07 38.68
CA ARG A 614 4.81 1.97 37.67
C ARG A 614 4.39 0.51 37.48
N LYS A 615 3.18 0.31 36.96
CA LYS A 615 2.63 -1.03 36.68
C LYS A 615 2.25 -1.13 35.22
N PHE A 616 2.75 -2.18 34.56
CA PHE A 616 2.28 -2.57 33.25
C PHE A 616 0.83 -3.08 33.32
N MET A 617 0.06 -2.77 32.28
CA MET A 617 -1.33 -3.12 32.12
C MET A 617 -1.54 -3.72 30.73
N THR A 618 -2.71 -4.31 30.51
CA THR A 618 -3.10 -4.81 29.20
C THR A 618 -4.56 -4.48 28.94
N ASP A 619 -4.90 -4.21 27.68
CA ASP A 619 -6.27 -4.03 27.22
C ASP A 619 -6.90 -5.34 26.72
N VAL A 620 -6.17 -6.46 26.76
CA VAL A 620 -6.59 -7.76 26.19
C VAL A 620 -7.82 -8.36 26.91
N THR A 621 -8.16 -7.82 28.07
CA THR A 621 -9.43 -8.09 28.76
C THR A 621 -9.98 -6.79 29.32
N ILE A 622 -11.30 -6.63 29.31
CA ILE A 622 -11.97 -5.45 29.88
C ILE A 622 -12.53 -5.85 31.24
N GLY A 623 -11.96 -5.30 32.32
CA GLY A 623 -12.37 -5.57 33.69
C GLY A 623 -13.64 -4.80 34.10
N ASP A 624 -14.21 -5.15 35.26
CA ASP A 624 -15.41 -4.47 35.78
C ASP A 624 -15.23 -2.95 35.83
N LYS A 625 -16.16 -2.21 35.19
CA LYS A 625 -16.15 -0.74 35.07
C LYS A 625 -14.95 -0.18 34.31
N GLU A 626 -14.38 -0.98 33.41
CA GLU A 626 -13.34 -0.56 32.47
C GLU A 626 -13.90 -0.45 31.05
N ILE A 627 -13.16 0.27 30.22
CA ILE A 627 -13.40 0.44 28.79
C ILE A 627 -12.23 -0.18 28.04
N GLY A 628 -12.52 -0.92 26.98
CA GLY A 628 -11.52 -1.30 25.99
C GLY A 628 -12.00 -0.97 24.59
N ASN A 629 -11.07 -0.55 23.74
CA ASN A 629 -11.34 -0.33 22.34
C ASN A 629 -11.29 -1.66 21.58
N PHE A 630 -12.20 -1.87 20.65
CA PHE A 630 -12.12 -2.97 19.70
C PHE A 630 -11.43 -2.50 18.42
N PRO A 631 -10.40 -3.22 17.92
CA PRO A 631 -9.76 -4.39 18.54
C PRO A 631 -8.85 -4.02 19.72
N ILE A 632 -8.68 -4.97 20.64
CA ILE A 632 -7.67 -4.90 21.71
C ILE A 632 -6.38 -5.59 21.28
N GLY A 633 -5.31 -5.46 22.07
CA GLY A 633 -4.12 -6.27 21.89
C GLY A 633 -2.81 -5.61 22.25
N GLU A 634 -2.69 -4.97 23.40
CA GLU A 634 -1.43 -4.36 23.83
C GLU A 634 -1.10 -4.62 25.31
N VAL A 635 0.17 -4.39 25.64
CA VAL A 635 0.65 -4.21 27.01
C VAL A 635 1.32 -2.85 27.10
N TYR A 636 0.94 -2.05 28.08
CA TYR A 636 1.34 -0.64 28.18
C TYR A 636 1.63 -0.20 29.61
N VAL A 637 2.32 0.93 29.76
CA VAL A 637 2.69 1.56 31.04
C VAL A 637 2.76 3.07 30.87
N ALA A 638 2.44 3.83 31.93
CA ALA A 638 2.81 5.25 32.01
C ALA A 638 4.26 5.38 32.53
N PRO A 639 5.22 5.84 31.71
CA PRO A 639 6.60 6.08 32.17
C PRO A 639 6.67 7.18 33.24
N VAL A 640 7.79 7.24 33.96
CA VAL A 640 8.10 8.42 34.79
C VAL A 640 8.37 9.60 33.87
N GLU A 641 7.57 10.66 34.00
CA GLU A 641 7.37 11.69 32.99
C GLU A 641 8.62 12.47 32.63
N ASP A 642 9.58 12.61 33.55
CA ASP A 642 10.83 13.36 33.37
C ASP A 642 12.05 12.45 33.13
N SER A 643 11.84 11.14 32.96
CA SER A 643 12.93 10.16 32.90
C SER A 643 13.39 9.80 31.48
N ALA A 644 12.57 10.05 30.46
CA ALA A 644 12.87 9.56 29.11
C ALA A 644 14.01 10.35 28.46
N TYR A 645 14.95 9.63 27.84
CA TYR A 645 16.09 10.20 27.15
C TYR A 645 16.43 9.39 25.89
N GLY A 646 16.67 10.06 24.76
CA GLY A 646 17.14 9.41 23.54
C GLY A 646 16.39 9.85 22.28
N ILE A 647 16.26 8.93 21.33
CA ILE A 647 15.71 9.19 19.99
C ILE A 647 14.57 8.20 19.71
N VAL A 648 13.46 8.71 19.18
CA VAL A 648 12.37 7.89 18.61
C VAL A 648 12.28 8.18 17.12
N VAL A 649 12.41 7.15 16.29
CA VAL A 649 12.18 7.21 14.84
C VAL A 649 10.87 6.52 14.52
N VAL A 650 9.90 7.33 14.09
CA VAL A 650 8.53 6.90 13.77
C VAL A 650 8.48 6.48 12.32
N ASP A 651 8.31 5.18 12.07
CA ASP A 651 8.26 4.54 10.76
C ASP A 651 6.97 3.74 10.52
N GLY A 652 6.01 3.80 11.45
CA GLY A 652 4.64 3.31 11.30
C GLY A 652 3.66 4.44 10.99
N SER A 653 2.95 4.90 12.02
CA SER A 653 1.90 5.92 11.93
C SER A 653 1.88 6.82 13.16
N ILE A 654 1.06 7.88 13.12
CA ILE A 654 0.79 8.76 14.25
C ILE A 654 -0.72 8.99 14.37
N GLY A 655 -1.26 8.86 15.59
CA GLY A 655 -2.58 9.33 16.05
C GLY A 655 -3.55 9.89 14.98
N ASP A 656 -3.50 11.20 14.79
CA ASP A 656 -4.39 11.96 13.89
C ASP A 656 -3.71 12.33 12.55
N VAL A 657 -2.54 11.76 12.29
CA VAL A 657 -1.76 12.03 11.07
C VAL A 657 -1.91 10.90 10.07
N GLY A 658 -2.01 9.67 10.54
CA GLY A 658 -2.04 8.45 9.75
C GLY A 658 -0.65 7.93 9.40
N ASP A 659 -0.56 7.18 8.31
CA ASP A 659 0.68 6.56 7.84
C ASP A 659 1.78 7.60 7.58
N MET A 660 3.00 7.25 7.99
CA MET A 660 4.16 8.11 7.80
C MET A 660 4.79 7.89 6.43
N PRO A 661 4.71 8.85 5.50
CA PRO A 661 5.25 8.68 4.15
C PRO A 661 6.79 8.85 4.10
N CYS A 662 7.40 9.19 5.24
CA CYS A 662 8.82 9.30 5.50
C CYS A 662 9.04 9.20 7.02
N PRO A 663 10.17 8.66 7.50
CA PRO A 663 10.45 8.60 8.93
C PRO A 663 10.47 9.99 9.59
N LEU A 664 9.96 10.08 10.81
CA LEU A 664 10.06 11.25 11.69
C LEU A 664 11.00 10.92 12.84
N THR A 665 12.04 11.72 13.03
CA THR A 665 12.98 11.57 14.15
C THR A 665 12.64 12.57 15.25
N LEU A 666 12.42 12.09 16.46
CA LEU A 666 12.16 12.87 17.67
C LEU A 666 13.32 12.71 18.64
N THR A 667 13.89 13.82 19.10
CA THR A 667 14.87 13.80 20.21
C THR A 667 14.16 14.13 21.51
N ILE A 668 14.40 13.32 22.53
CA ILE A 668 13.73 13.37 23.82
C ILE A 668 14.77 13.58 24.92
N GLU A 669 14.55 14.59 25.75
CA GLU A 669 15.38 14.90 26.91
C GLU A 669 14.50 15.24 28.11
N ASN A 670 14.81 14.65 29.27
CA ASN A 670 14.02 14.80 30.51
C ASN A 670 12.52 14.57 30.25
N GLY A 671 12.19 13.52 29.49
CA GLY A 671 10.82 13.17 29.19
C GLY A 671 10.14 13.95 28.07
N LYS A 672 10.75 15.04 27.59
CA LYS A 672 10.14 15.98 26.66
C LYS A 672 10.78 15.94 25.28
N ILE A 673 9.98 16.05 24.23
CA ILE A 673 10.49 16.23 22.87
C ILE A 673 11.17 17.61 22.76
N THR A 674 12.46 17.62 22.45
CA THR A 674 13.26 18.85 22.28
C THR A 674 13.44 19.21 20.81
N THR A 675 13.53 18.23 19.92
CA THR A 675 13.62 18.45 18.48
C THR A 675 12.79 17.44 17.70
N ASN A 676 12.30 17.86 16.54
CA ASN A 676 11.68 16.99 15.55
C ASN A 676 12.28 17.26 14.16
N GLU A 677 12.67 16.19 13.47
CA GLU A 677 13.27 16.22 12.14
C GLU A 677 12.46 15.38 11.18
N CYS A 678 12.05 16.00 10.08
CA CYS A 678 11.25 15.38 9.03
C CYS A 678 11.62 16.03 7.69
N ASN A 679 11.86 15.22 6.66
CA ASN A 679 12.21 15.71 5.33
C ASN A 679 11.02 16.38 4.59
N ARG A 680 9.80 16.28 5.13
CA ARG A 680 8.59 16.91 4.60
C ARG A 680 8.15 18.11 5.45
N LYS A 681 8.36 19.32 4.93
CA LYS A 681 8.05 20.59 5.63
C LYS A 681 6.59 20.71 6.11
N ARG A 682 5.61 20.25 5.34
CA ARG A 682 4.17 20.31 5.73
C ARG A 682 3.85 19.38 6.90
N LEU A 683 4.35 18.14 6.83
CA LEU A 683 4.19 17.14 7.88
C LEU A 683 4.84 17.60 9.18
N LYS A 684 6.07 18.14 9.09
CA LYS A 684 6.76 18.78 10.22
C LYS A 684 5.90 19.82 10.92
N LYS A 685 5.32 20.77 10.17
CA LYS A 685 4.43 21.80 10.74
C LYS A 685 3.17 21.22 11.40
N LYS A 686 2.59 20.16 10.84
CA LYS A 686 1.43 19.46 11.43
C LYS A 686 1.81 18.85 12.79
N ILE A 687 2.98 18.19 12.87
CA ILE A 687 3.50 17.59 14.10
C ILE A 687 3.83 18.67 15.13
N GLU A 688 4.53 19.74 14.75
CA GLU A 688 4.84 20.87 15.65
C GLU A 688 3.57 21.43 16.31
N LYS A 689 2.48 21.54 15.56
CA LYS A 689 1.18 21.98 16.08
C LYS A 689 0.57 20.99 17.09
N LEU A 690 0.69 19.68 16.84
CA LEU A 690 0.20 18.64 17.76
C LEU A 690 0.98 18.65 19.07
N LEU A 691 2.30 18.85 19.00
CA LEU A 691 3.20 18.88 20.16
C LEU A 691 3.11 20.19 20.97
N SER A 692 2.43 21.21 20.44
CA SER A 692 2.29 22.53 21.06
C SER A 692 0.86 22.84 21.54
N ILE A 693 0.01 21.83 21.72
CA ILE A 693 -1.38 22.02 22.19
C ILE A 693 -1.41 22.62 23.60
N ASP A 694 -0.51 22.17 24.47
CA ASP A 694 -0.25 22.70 25.81
C ASP A 694 1.18 22.36 26.26
N GLU A 695 1.56 22.77 27.48
CA GLU A 695 2.94 22.62 27.98
C GLU A 695 3.38 21.16 28.17
N GLU A 696 2.42 20.26 28.41
CA GLU A 696 2.64 18.84 28.71
C GLU A 696 2.41 17.93 27.48
N ALA A 697 1.90 18.47 26.37
CA ALA A 697 1.58 17.74 25.12
C ALA A 697 2.78 17.03 24.47
N SER A 698 4.00 17.46 24.80
CA SER A 698 5.26 16.90 24.28
C SER A 698 6.04 16.09 25.32
N ILE A 699 5.44 15.86 26.50
CA ILE A 699 6.01 15.02 27.56
C ILE A 699 5.49 13.60 27.38
N ILE A 700 6.36 12.60 27.56
CA ILE A 700 6.01 11.19 27.45
C ILE A 700 4.82 10.84 28.37
N GLY A 701 3.83 10.17 27.80
CA GLY A 701 2.59 9.78 28.48
C GLY A 701 2.47 8.27 28.65
N GLU A 702 2.81 7.52 27.60
CA GLU A 702 2.66 6.06 27.54
C GLU A 702 3.81 5.42 26.78
N PHE A 703 4.15 4.20 27.18
CA PHE A 703 4.86 3.25 26.33
C PHE A 703 4.03 1.97 26.20
N GLY A 704 3.74 1.55 24.96
CA GLY A 704 2.93 0.38 24.65
C GLY A 704 3.61 -0.59 23.69
N ILE A 705 3.20 -1.87 23.80
CA ILE A 705 3.72 -3.00 23.03
C ILE A 705 2.52 -3.72 22.41
N GLY A 706 2.44 -3.71 21.08
CA GLY A 706 1.37 -4.38 20.33
C GLY A 706 1.55 -5.90 20.24
N LEU A 707 0.45 -6.63 20.39
CA LEU A 707 0.38 -8.09 20.54
C LEU A 707 -0.55 -8.77 19.53
N ASN A 708 -1.44 -8.03 18.87
CA ASN A 708 -2.47 -8.58 18.00
C ASN A 708 -1.88 -8.95 16.62
N PRO A 709 -1.74 -10.24 16.26
CA PRO A 709 -1.14 -10.66 14.99
C PRO A 709 -2.04 -10.43 13.77
N GLY A 710 -3.34 -10.16 13.98
CA GLY A 710 -4.30 -9.85 12.93
C GLY A 710 -4.42 -8.35 12.66
N ALA A 711 -3.88 -7.50 13.55
CA ALA A 711 -3.69 -6.08 13.28
C ALA A 711 -2.40 -5.90 12.48
N VAL A 712 -2.46 -5.07 11.44
CA VAL A 712 -1.30 -4.72 10.64
C VAL A 712 -1.32 -3.22 10.41
N PRO A 713 -0.22 -2.49 10.68
CA PRO A 713 -0.21 -1.04 10.56
C PRO A 713 -0.74 -0.56 9.21
N CYS A 714 -1.60 0.45 9.25
CA CYS A 714 -2.37 0.95 8.11
C CYS A 714 -2.76 2.43 8.23
N GLY A 715 -2.18 3.16 9.17
CA GLY A 715 -2.44 4.57 9.40
C GLY A 715 -3.67 4.82 10.26
N HIS A 716 -4.18 3.78 10.93
CA HIS A 716 -5.32 3.87 11.83
C HIS A 716 -4.88 3.53 13.24
N THR A 717 -4.78 4.54 14.10
CA THR A 717 -4.13 4.44 15.41
C THR A 717 -4.65 3.30 16.28
N LEU A 718 -5.97 3.16 16.42
CA LEU A 718 -6.58 2.06 17.20
C LEU A 718 -6.19 0.65 16.71
N LEU A 719 -5.78 0.50 15.44
CA LEU A 719 -5.32 -0.78 14.90
C LEU A 719 -3.80 -0.89 15.02
N ASP A 720 -3.09 0.19 14.73
CA ASP A 720 -1.65 0.22 14.60
C ASP A 720 -0.95 0.05 15.96
N GLU A 721 -1.51 0.62 17.03
CA GLU A 721 -1.00 0.49 18.40
C GLU A 721 -1.11 -0.95 18.93
N LYS A 722 -2.15 -1.68 18.52
CA LYS A 722 -2.38 -3.08 18.91
C LYS A 722 -1.59 -4.06 18.07
N ALA A 723 -1.05 -3.63 16.93
CA ALA A 723 -0.44 -4.53 15.96
C ALA A 723 0.76 -5.29 16.53
N GLY A 724 0.79 -6.60 16.30
CA GLY A 724 1.94 -7.41 16.68
C GLY A 724 3.24 -6.87 16.04
N ARG A 725 4.35 -6.99 16.78
CA ARG A 725 5.70 -6.57 16.35
C ARG A 725 5.90 -5.06 16.26
N THR A 726 4.98 -4.26 16.78
CA THR A 726 5.13 -2.82 16.95
C THR A 726 5.34 -2.47 18.42
N ALA A 727 5.83 -1.26 18.66
CA ALA A 727 5.67 -0.55 19.92
C ALA A 727 5.37 0.91 19.61
N HIS A 728 4.83 1.61 20.60
CA HIS A 728 4.55 3.03 20.49
C HIS A 728 5.00 3.77 21.74
N VAL A 729 5.27 5.05 21.54
CA VAL A 729 5.41 6.02 22.63
C VAL A 729 4.34 7.07 22.41
N ALA A 730 3.50 7.28 23.42
CA ALA A 730 2.55 8.37 23.40
C ALA A 730 3.11 9.60 24.11
N PHE A 731 2.72 10.78 23.65
CA PHE A 731 3.01 12.05 24.32
C PHE A 731 1.70 12.74 24.74
N GLY A 732 1.71 13.31 25.95
CA GLY A 732 0.56 13.96 26.57
C GLY A 732 -0.08 13.13 27.69
N ASN A 733 -1.41 13.21 27.79
CA ASN A 733 -2.22 12.81 28.94
C ASN A 733 -1.98 11.35 29.37
N ASN A 734 -1.79 11.11 30.65
CA ASN A 734 -1.75 9.75 31.22
C ASN A 734 -2.46 9.64 32.58
N VAL A 735 -3.29 10.64 32.94
CA VAL A 735 -4.06 10.64 34.21
C VAL A 735 -5.28 9.73 34.16
N GLY A 736 -5.72 9.33 32.95
CA GLY A 736 -6.88 8.45 32.75
C GLY A 736 -6.60 6.96 32.98
N PHE A 737 -5.35 6.55 33.13
CA PHE A 737 -5.02 5.13 33.30
C PHE A 737 -5.41 4.62 34.69
N LYS A 738 -5.67 3.30 34.76
CA LYS A 738 -5.90 2.60 36.04
C LYS A 738 -4.70 2.75 37.00
N TYR A 739 -3.49 2.79 36.47
CA TYR A 739 -2.28 3.22 37.18
C TYR A 739 -1.77 4.52 36.54
N PRO A 740 -2.25 5.69 37.01
CA PRO A 740 -2.08 6.95 36.31
C PRO A 740 -0.69 7.55 36.46
N GLY A 741 -0.28 8.32 35.45
CA GLY A 741 0.81 9.27 35.56
C GLY A 741 0.36 10.63 36.13
N LYS A 742 1.18 11.64 35.90
CA LYS A 742 0.97 13.03 36.34
C LYS A 742 0.69 13.99 35.19
N ASN A 743 0.82 13.54 33.93
CA ASN A 743 0.62 14.37 32.75
C ASN A 743 -0.88 14.55 32.48
N SER A 744 -1.34 15.79 32.62
CA SER A 744 -2.75 16.20 32.51
C SER A 744 -3.06 16.92 31.20
N SER A 745 -2.19 16.80 30.20
CA SER A 745 -2.35 17.40 28.87
C SER A 745 -3.75 17.15 28.28
N LYS A 746 -4.22 18.06 27.43
CA LYS A 746 -5.51 17.93 26.74
C LYS A 746 -5.47 16.95 25.57
N THR A 747 -4.29 16.41 25.26
CA THR A 747 -4.05 15.54 24.12
C THR A 747 -3.30 14.29 24.57
N HIS A 748 -3.46 13.20 23.84
CA HIS A 748 -2.70 11.97 23.94
C HIS A 748 -2.47 11.49 22.51
N ARG A 749 -1.22 11.29 22.10
CA ARG A 749 -0.88 10.95 20.71
C ARG A 749 0.17 9.88 20.65
N ASP A 750 -0.18 8.76 20.00
CA ASP A 750 0.66 7.59 19.81
C ASP A 750 1.56 7.75 18.59
N PHE A 751 2.84 7.45 18.77
CA PHE A 751 3.85 7.43 17.73
C PHE A 751 4.39 6.02 17.58
N ILE A 752 3.98 5.35 16.50
CA ILE A 752 4.19 3.92 16.29
C ILE A 752 5.53 3.69 15.56
N PHE A 753 6.31 2.71 16.03
CA PHE A 753 7.54 2.26 15.37
C PHE A 753 7.65 0.73 15.33
N MET A 754 8.37 0.24 14.31
CA MET A 754 8.35 -1.16 13.91
C MET A 754 9.53 -1.96 14.46
N ASN A 755 9.29 -3.25 14.72
CA ASN A 755 10.29 -4.26 15.05
C ASN A 755 11.23 -3.90 16.24
N PRO A 756 10.70 -3.46 17.39
CA PRO A 756 11.53 -3.04 18.51
C PRO A 756 12.28 -4.22 19.15
N THR A 757 13.41 -3.90 19.76
CA THR A 757 14.10 -4.73 20.75
C THR A 757 13.98 -4.02 22.08
N ILE A 758 13.40 -4.69 23.07
CA ILE A 758 13.06 -4.14 24.37
C ILE A 758 13.87 -4.88 25.43
N ILE A 759 14.57 -4.13 26.27
CA ILE A 759 15.34 -4.63 27.40
C ILE A 759 14.77 -4.02 28.67
N ALA A 760 14.47 -4.85 29.65
CA ALA A 760 14.08 -4.40 30.98
C ALA A 760 15.26 -4.55 31.95
N THR A 761 15.46 -3.54 32.78
CA THR A 761 16.35 -3.56 33.95
C THR A 761 15.49 -3.67 35.21
N TYR A 762 15.91 -4.51 36.16
CA TYR A 762 15.19 -4.74 37.42
C TYR A 762 15.90 -4.11 38.62
N THR A 763 15.24 -4.11 39.78
CA THR A 763 15.75 -3.53 41.04
C THR A 763 17.11 -4.07 41.49
N ASP A 764 17.47 -5.29 41.12
CA ASP A 764 18.77 -5.92 41.42
C ASP A 764 19.87 -5.62 40.38
N GLY A 765 19.56 -4.80 39.37
CA GLY A 765 20.44 -4.46 38.25
C GLY A 765 20.50 -5.54 37.16
N TYR A 766 19.77 -6.65 37.29
CA TYR A 766 19.66 -7.65 36.24
C TYR A 766 19.01 -7.03 35.00
N ARG A 767 19.48 -7.42 33.81
CA ARG A 767 18.95 -6.95 32.52
C ARG A 767 18.47 -8.14 31.70
N ARG A 768 17.23 -8.05 31.19
CA ARG A 768 16.63 -9.10 30.37
C ARG A 768 16.08 -8.53 29.08
N ILE A 769 16.38 -9.21 27.97
CA ILE A 769 15.75 -8.93 26.68
C ILE A 769 14.31 -9.48 26.74
N ILE A 770 13.34 -8.59 26.66
CA ILE A 770 11.92 -8.90 26.69
C ILE A 770 11.43 -9.22 25.27
N MET A 771 11.82 -8.39 24.32
CA MET A 771 11.46 -8.49 22.90
C MET A 771 12.71 -8.29 22.03
N ARG A 772 12.80 -8.98 20.90
CA ARG A 772 13.89 -8.83 19.92
C ARG A 772 13.34 -8.76 18.51
N ARG A 773 13.57 -7.64 17.83
CA ARG A 773 13.10 -7.38 16.45
C ARG A 773 11.60 -7.66 16.28
N GLY A 774 10.80 -7.17 17.23
CA GLY A 774 9.34 -7.34 17.24
C GLY A 774 8.85 -8.72 17.71
N GLU A 775 9.73 -9.65 18.07
CA GLU A 775 9.33 -10.96 18.60
C GLU A 775 9.53 -11.01 20.12
N ILE A 776 8.49 -11.40 20.86
CA ILE A 776 8.60 -11.60 22.32
C ILE A 776 9.41 -12.88 22.55
N ILE A 777 10.47 -12.77 23.36
CA ILE A 777 11.31 -13.93 23.69
C ILE A 777 10.59 -14.78 24.75
N ALA A 778 10.48 -16.09 24.52
CA ALA A 778 9.93 -17.03 25.51
C ALA A 778 10.73 -17.06 26.82
#